data_AF-A0A8S3TRG8-F1
#
_entry.id   AF-A0A8S3TRG8-F1
#
_cell.length_a   1.000
_cell.length_b   1.000
_cell.length_c   1.000
_cell.angle_alpha   90.00
_cell.angle_beta   90.00
_cell.angle_gamma   90.00
#
_symmetry.space_group_name_H-M   'P 1'
#
loop_
_entity.id
_entity.type
_entity.pdbx_description
1 polymer ?
#
loop_
_entity_poly.entity_id
_entity_poly.type
_entity_poly.pdbx_seq_one_letter_code
_entity_poly.pdbx_strand_id
1 'polypeptide(L)'
;MRELYNNLTGDHNRYLRPTDDQSLATTIATSFHIVTLQEINEVKGTVSITGYFDLKWKDVSLQWNPYTYGNITSIVLPLDLVWTPPILAANSGEKIKYIRMKGSSVRIEHTGTVIWTPGSRFVFTCSINSVNFPFDQHECMLEIVAWGYSNSEIVFNSTFDKVMTSFYSSNSEWELTKTKALNRYLQDGVPEIVFILHFKRRPVFYVFNLILPASLMALLNTLVFILPQESGERISFSITLLLSGIVFLTITQNLLPAIALPSLANVCVFLIGNMIISGFVIFSVIISSWLYYKRDQYIPVWVEKFGLFMRINNELVMDEFEDEDIDVPVLRLYPLPDEDGKKFTGKKNKYVRNVVTPTIAFGRTQSFLSDSSRSHTPDRLVFPGQNRPKSAGCMLRELKTPTIGRQRNSMRPDPEPEEVRYLPDAPKKVSRDELETIVSRLQRQTNSGRARTALTRRINQKRQEQSKNLRVDYLAFDPYRFRGLRRVTKDEMDSIVSRLSTFPNDRKPAESERYSIAKENHEKLGVLNSYRWKGIRASSGIGESTALLFAESKAKVVLAARNVENLEKVASLCKTKGLSDSDVLVIQCDVTSEDNLKTLVDETVKKFGRIDVLINNAGKGTPGNVMVTPEATLDDIMNVNFKSIYNLSRLCVPHLIKTQGSIVNVSSIGGQRAGPNLSAYCISKAALDMFTRLLALELAPQKVRVNSVNPGFILTPFAKNAGWTSAMATDYLERLKVLQPLGGAGKPEDVAKAIRFLASDEASFTTGHLLFVDSGRHCGLPV
;
A
#
# COMPACT_ATOMS: atom_id res chain seq x y z
N MET A 1 -21.92 -22.20 -49.86
CA MET A 1 -21.36 -21.44 -48.71
C MET A 1 -20.51 -20.24 -49.13
N ARG A 2 -19.43 -20.38 -49.93
CA ARG A 2 -18.61 -19.22 -50.37
C ARG A 2 -19.41 -18.18 -51.15
N GLU A 3 -20.29 -18.62 -52.04
CA GLU A 3 -21.21 -17.73 -52.79
C GLU A 3 -22.19 -17.01 -51.86
N LEU A 4 -22.80 -17.72 -50.91
CA LEU A 4 -23.66 -17.16 -49.89
C LEU A 4 -22.94 -16.08 -49.05
N TYR A 5 -21.71 -16.35 -48.62
CA TYR A 5 -20.87 -15.38 -47.91
C TYR A 5 -20.69 -14.10 -48.74
N ASN A 6 -20.22 -14.24 -49.98
CA ASN A 6 -19.97 -13.09 -50.87
C ASN A 6 -21.23 -12.26 -51.11
N ASN A 7 -22.38 -12.91 -51.31
CA ASN A 7 -23.66 -12.23 -51.53
C ASN A 7 -24.10 -11.45 -50.29
N LEU A 8 -24.06 -12.08 -49.11
CA LEU A 8 -24.43 -11.44 -47.83
C LEU A 8 -23.49 -10.27 -47.46
N THR A 9 -22.21 -10.32 -47.83
CA THR A 9 -21.24 -9.27 -47.46
C THR A 9 -21.02 -8.20 -48.51
N GLY A 10 -21.56 -8.34 -49.72
CA GLY A 10 -21.27 -7.45 -50.86
C GLY A 10 -21.83 -6.04 -50.67
N ASP A 11 -23.14 -5.95 -50.41
CA ASP A 11 -23.87 -4.67 -50.34
C ASP A 11 -24.31 -4.29 -48.90
N HIS A 12 -23.97 -5.10 -47.89
CA HIS A 12 -24.42 -4.88 -46.51
C HIS A 12 -23.69 -3.70 -45.82
N ASN A 13 -24.45 -2.67 -45.44
CA ASN A 13 -23.94 -1.52 -44.69
C ASN A 13 -24.16 -1.66 -43.18
N ARG A 14 -23.11 -2.13 -42.49
CA ARG A 14 -23.08 -2.34 -41.03
C ARG A 14 -23.39 -1.12 -40.13
N TYR A 15 -23.50 0.09 -40.68
CA TYR A 15 -23.78 1.31 -39.90
C TYR A 15 -25.27 1.66 -39.85
N LEU A 16 -26.11 1.06 -40.70
CA LEU A 16 -27.55 1.29 -40.72
C LEU A 16 -28.26 0.30 -39.79
N ARG A 17 -29.33 0.73 -39.11
CA ARG A 17 -30.18 -0.19 -38.34
C ARG A 17 -30.85 -1.18 -39.30
N PRO A 18 -30.89 -2.48 -38.96
CA PRO A 18 -31.34 -3.51 -39.88
C PRO A 18 -32.87 -3.64 -39.86
N THR A 19 -33.57 -2.63 -40.36
CA THR A 19 -35.03 -2.58 -40.50
C THR A 19 -35.44 -2.08 -41.88
N ASP A 20 -36.49 -2.67 -42.46
CA ASP A 20 -37.05 -2.23 -43.75
C ASP A 20 -37.64 -0.81 -43.64
N ASP A 21 -38.26 -0.51 -42.50
CA ASP A 21 -38.70 0.83 -42.12
C ASP A 21 -37.93 1.31 -40.88
N GLN A 22 -37.28 2.46 -40.99
CA GLN A 22 -36.52 3.07 -39.91
C GLN A 22 -37.41 3.71 -38.83
N SER A 23 -38.72 3.89 -39.09
CA SER A 23 -39.71 4.34 -38.10
C SER A 23 -40.00 3.28 -37.03
N LEU A 24 -39.74 2.01 -37.33
CA LEU A 24 -39.97 0.88 -36.42
C LEU A 24 -38.73 0.62 -35.55
N ALA A 25 -38.99 0.24 -34.30
CA ALA A 25 -37.95 -0.12 -33.34
C ALA A 25 -37.38 -1.52 -33.61
N THR A 26 -36.05 -1.66 -33.59
CA THR A 26 -35.38 -2.96 -33.59
C THR A 26 -35.51 -3.59 -32.20
N THR A 27 -36.26 -4.68 -32.07
CA THR A 27 -36.32 -5.44 -30.82
C THR A 27 -35.08 -6.31 -30.65
N ILE A 28 -34.38 -6.15 -29.54
CA ILE A 28 -33.24 -6.98 -29.13
C ILE A 28 -33.71 -7.88 -27.99
N ALA A 29 -33.85 -9.17 -28.26
CA ALA A 29 -34.06 -10.17 -27.23
C ALA A 29 -32.74 -10.39 -26.49
N THR A 30 -32.73 -10.12 -25.18
CA THR A 30 -31.54 -10.15 -24.34
C THR A 30 -31.72 -11.15 -23.21
N SER A 31 -30.69 -11.91 -22.89
CA SER A 31 -30.56 -12.54 -21.57
C SER A 31 -29.11 -12.47 -21.08
N PHE A 32 -28.93 -12.51 -19.76
CA PHE A 32 -27.61 -12.48 -19.13
C PHE A 32 -27.34 -13.79 -18.40
N HIS A 33 -26.16 -14.36 -18.62
CA HIS A 33 -25.66 -15.55 -17.96
C HIS A 33 -24.48 -15.17 -17.08
N ILE A 34 -24.61 -15.39 -15.76
CA ILE A 34 -23.52 -15.20 -14.82
C ILE A 34 -22.69 -16.49 -14.71
N VAL A 35 -21.37 -16.38 -14.88
CA VAL A 35 -20.43 -17.50 -14.77
C VAL A 35 -19.72 -17.46 -13.43
N THR A 36 -19.13 -16.32 -13.05
CA THR A 36 -18.47 -16.16 -11.75
C THR A 36 -18.71 -14.78 -11.14
N LEU A 37 -18.76 -14.73 -9.81
CA LEU A 37 -18.55 -13.50 -9.05
C LEU A 37 -17.07 -13.47 -8.67
N GLN A 38 -16.32 -12.48 -9.15
CA GLN A 38 -14.88 -12.35 -8.90
C GLN A 38 -14.61 -11.64 -7.57
N GLU A 39 -15.16 -10.44 -7.42
CA GLU A 39 -14.98 -9.59 -6.22
C GLU A 39 -16.18 -8.68 -6.02
N ILE A 40 -16.50 -8.41 -4.76
CA ILE A 40 -17.27 -7.23 -4.33
C ILE A 40 -16.28 -6.37 -3.55
N ASN A 41 -16.11 -5.11 -3.96
CA ASN A 41 -15.20 -4.18 -3.32
C ASN A 41 -16.02 -3.15 -2.55
N GLU A 42 -16.17 -3.36 -1.25
CA GLU A 42 -17.00 -2.55 -0.36
C GLU A 42 -16.46 -1.13 -0.27
N VAL A 43 -15.14 -0.97 -0.16
CA VAL A 43 -14.46 0.33 -0.02
C VAL A 43 -14.70 1.24 -1.24
N LYS A 44 -14.78 0.67 -2.45
CA LYS A 44 -15.05 1.43 -3.69
C LYS A 44 -16.54 1.47 -4.08
N GLY A 45 -17.40 0.62 -3.51
CA GLY A 45 -18.78 0.47 -3.97
C GLY A 45 -18.89 -0.16 -5.36
N THR A 46 -18.07 -1.17 -5.68
CA THR A 46 -18.03 -1.80 -7.02
C THR A 46 -18.08 -3.32 -6.98
N VAL A 47 -18.83 -3.92 -7.89
CA VAL A 47 -18.94 -5.38 -8.07
C VAL A 47 -18.30 -5.78 -9.39
N SER A 48 -17.53 -6.89 -9.39
CA SER A 48 -16.94 -7.49 -10.59
C SER A 48 -17.49 -8.90 -10.82
N ILE A 49 -18.21 -9.08 -11.92
CA ILE A 49 -18.71 -10.40 -12.37
C ILE A 49 -18.12 -10.77 -13.73
N THR A 50 -17.94 -12.06 -13.98
CA THR A 50 -17.72 -12.60 -15.31
C THR A 50 -19.00 -13.25 -15.79
N GLY A 51 -19.44 -12.87 -16.98
CA GLY A 51 -20.66 -13.39 -17.60
C GLY A 51 -20.64 -13.22 -19.10
N TYR A 52 -21.72 -13.65 -19.74
CA TYR A 52 -21.97 -13.39 -21.14
C TYR A 52 -23.43 -13.04 -21.36
N PHE A 53 -23.70 -12.24 -22.38
CA PHE A 53 -25.06 -12.05 -22.87
C PHE A 53 -25.38 -13.08 -23.94
N ASP A 54 -26.66 -13.42 -24.10
CA ASP A 54 -27.21 -13.98 -25.32
C ASP A 54 -28.13 -12.91 -25.92
N LEU A 55 -27.72 -12.36 -27.06
CA LEU A 55 -28.37 -11.25 -27.74
C LEU A 55 -28.88 -11.75 -29.09
N LYS A 56 -30.18 -11.57 -29.34
CA LYS A 56 -30.83 -11.95 -30.59
C LYS A 56 -31.62 -10.79 -31.16
N TRP A 57 -31.35 -10.44 -32.40
CA TRP A 57 -32.14 -9.49 -33.17
C TRP A 57 -32.41 -10.07 -34.56
N LYS A 58 -33.34 -9.46 -35.29
CA LYS A 58 -33.59 -9.80 -36.69
C LYS A 58 -32.92 -8.77 -37.59
N ASP A 59 -32.21 -9.25 -38.60
CA ASP A 59 -31.66 -8.47 -39.69
C ASP A 59 -32.33 -8.90 -41.01
N VAL A 60 -32.96 -7.94 -41.67
CA VAL A 60 -33.69 -8.17 -42.93
C VAL A 60 -32.77 -8.33 -44.13
N SER A 61 -31.60 -7.68 -44.11
CA SER A 61 -30.62 -7.73 -45.19
C SER A 61 -29.82 -9.04 -45.23
N LEU A 62 -29.82 -9.79 -44.12
CA LEU A 62 -29.06 -11.03 -43.97
C LEU A 62 -29.92 -12.30 -44.07
N GLN A 63 -31.06 -12.22 -44.77
CA GLN A 63 -31.95 -13.36 -45.05
C GLN A 63 -31.54 -14.10 -46.33
N TRP A 64 -31.73 -15.42 -46.37
CA TRP A 64 -31.58 -16.20 -47.60
C TRP A 64 -32.51 -17.41 -47.62
N ASN A 65 -32.77 -17.93 -48.81
CA ASN A 65 -33.49 -19.19 -48.98
C ASN A 65 -32.51 -20.38 -48.83
N PRO A 66 -32.70 -21.31 -47.88
CA PRO A 66 -31.82 -22.48 -47.76
C PRO A 66 -31.74 -23.31 -49.04
N TYR A 67 -32.85 -23.45 -49.78
CA TYR A 67 -32.92 -24.30 -50.97
C TYR A 67 -32.01 -23.84 -52.11
N THR A 68 -31.74 -22.54 -52.23
CA THR A 68 -30.86 -21.99 -53.29
C THR A 68 -29.37 -22.15 -52.98
N TYR A 69 -29.00 -22.42 -51.72
CA TYR A 69 -27.60 -22.48 -51.28
C TYR A 69 -27.19 -23.84 -50.69
N GLY A 70 -27.92 -24.91 -51.04
CA GLY A 70 -27.62 -26.28 -50.60
C GLY A 70 -28.09 -26.60 -49.18
N ASN A 71 -29.28 -26.15 -48.80
CA ASN A 71 -29.92 -26.33 -47.50
C ASN A 71 -29.11 -25.81 -46.30
N ILE A 72 -28.28 -24.78 -46.51
CA ILE A 72 -27.57 -24.09 -45.43
C ILE A 72 -28.58 -23.29 -44.59
N THR A 73 -28.77 -23.68 -43.33
CA THR A 73 -29.71 -23.03 -42.40
C THR A 73 -29.07 -21.97 -41.51
N SER A 74 -27.75 -22.01 -41.30
CA SER A 74 -27.02 -20.97 -40.58
C SER A 74 -25.59 -20.78 -41.11
N ILE A 75 -25.07 -19.58 -40.93
CA ILE A 75 -23.69 -19.17 -41.26
C ILE A 75 -23.07 -18.44 -40.07
N VAL A 76 -21.74 -18.40 -39.99
CA VAL A 76 -20.99 -17.64 -38.98
C VAL A 76 -20.19 -16.55 -39.69
N LEU A 77 -20.40 -15.29 -39.31
CA LEU A 77 -19.71 -14.14 -39.87
C LEU A 77 -18.90 -13.38 -38.79
N PRO A 78 -17.74 -12.78 -39.14
CA PRO A 78 -17.03 -11.86 -38.24
C PRO A 78 -17.90 -10.67 -37.80
N LEU A 79 -17.78 -10.26 -36.53
CA LEU A 79 -18.54 -9.14 -35.95
C LEU A 79 -18.28 -7.78 -36.64
N ASP A 80 -17.21 -7.65 -37.42
CA ASP A 80 -16.90 -6.42 -38.15
C ASP A 80 -17.69 -6.24 -39.45
N LEU A 81 -18.42 -7.27 -39.91
CA LEU A 81 -19.18 -7.24 -41.17
C LEU A 81 -20.69 -7.06 -40.99
N VAL A 82 -21.20 -7.05 -39.75
CA VAL A 82 -22.64 -7.04 -39.43
C VAL A 82 -22.94 -5.84 -38.53
N TRP A 83 -24.12 -5.23 -38.66
CA TRP A 83 -24.57 -4.22 -37.69
C TRP A 83 -24.69 -4.82 -36.29
N THR A 84 -24.18 -4.11 -35.28
CA THR A 84 -24.27 -4.52 -33.87
C THR A 84 -24.81 -3.39 -33.02
N PRO A 85 -25.77 -3.65 -32.11
CA PRO A 85 -26.30 -2.61 -31.24
C PRO A 85 -25.19 -2.07 -30.30
N PRO A 86 -25.03 -0.74 -30.15
CA PRO A 86 -23.98 -0.14 -29.33
C PRO A 86 -24.34 -0.18 -27.84
N ILE A 87 -24.37 -1.39 -27.29
CA ILE A 87 -24.69 -1.63 -25.88
C ILE A 87 -23.49 -1.36 -24.97
N LEU A 88 -23.75 -0.75 -23.81
CA LEU A 88 -22.75 -0.50 -22.77
C LEU A 88 -23.38 -0.61 -21.37
N ALA A 89 -22.54 -0.84 -20.36
CA ALA A 89 -22.97 -0.75 -18.96
C ALA A 89 -22.96 0.72 -18.51
N ALA A 90 -24.14 1.26 -18.19
CA ALA A 90 -24.32 2.66 -17.81
C ALA A 90 -23.62 2.96 -16.47
N ASN A 91 -23.79 2.08 -15.50
CA ASN A 91 -23.19 2.16 -14.17
C ASN A 91 -21.81 1.50 -14.07
N SER A 92 -21.02 1.53 -15.14
CA SER A 92 -19.65 0.99 -15.16
C SER A 92 -18.75 1.61 -14.07
N GLY A 93 -18.13 0.76 -13.25
CA GLY A 93 -17.11 1.16 -12.27
C GLY A 93 -15.73 1.43 -12.88
N GLU A 94 -15.54 1.05 -14.15
CA GLU A 94 -14.36 1.36 -14.96
C GLU A 94 -14.70 2.37 -16.08
N LYS A 95 -13.73 2.67 -16.95
CA LYS A 95 -13.96 3.38 -18.23
C LYS A 95 -15.10 2.71 -19.00
N ILE A 96 -16.18 3.44 -19.22
CA ILE A 96 -17.31 3.03 -20.06
C ILE A 96 -16.77 2.63 -21.44
N LYS A 97 -17.16 1.44 -21.89
CA LYS A 97 -16.81 0.85 -23.20
C LYS A 97 -18.05 0.17 -23.75
N TYR A 98 -18.20 0.19 -25.07
CA TYR A 98 -19.14 -0.72 -25.75
C TYR A 98 -18.74 -2.18 -25.48
N ILE A 99 -19.73 -3.02 -25.22
CA ILE A 99 -19.54 -4.45 -24.99
C ILE A 99 -19.19 -5.07 -26.34
N ARG A 100 -17.90 -5.26 -26.64
CA ARG A 100 -17.44 -5.81 -27.93
C ARG A 100 -16.20 -6.66 -27.77
N MET A 101 -16.30 -7.94 -28.14
CA MET A 101 -15.16 -8.87 -28.12
C MET A 101 -14.44 -8.83 -29.48
N LYS A 102 -13.18 -8.37 -29.50
CA LYS A 102 -12.36 -8.35 -30.73
C LYS A 102 -12.17 -9.76 -31.28
N GLY A 103 -12.32 -9.95 -32.59
CA GLY A 103 -12.22 -11.26 -33.22
C GLY A 103 -13.40 -12.21 -32.94
N SER A 104 -14.46 -11.73 -32.27
CA SER A 104 -15.69 -12.53 -32.14
C SER A 104 -16.46 -12.62 -33.47
N SER A 105 -17.27 -13.66 -33.57
CA SER A 105 -18.16 -13.90 -34.71
C SER A 105 -19.60 -14.02 -34.23
N VAL A 106 -20.55 -13.71 -35.11
CA VAL A 106 -21.99 -13.89 -34.90
C VAL A 106 -22.47 -15.10 -35.68
N ARG A 107 -23.46 -15.82 -35.13
CA ARG A 107 -24.21 -16.84 -35.89
C ARG A 107 -25.44 -16.18 -36.47
N ILE A 108 -25.70 -16.39 -37.75
CA ILE A 108 -26.89 -15.89 -38.43
C ILE A 108 -27.66 -17.10 -38.94
N GLU A 109 -28.97 -17.09 -38.75
CA GLU A 109 -29.90 -18.08 -39.28
C GLU A 109 -30.54 -17.57 -40.58
N HIS A 110 -30.98 -18.48 -41.45
CA HIS A 110 -31.56 -18.14 -42.75
C HIS A 110 -32.80 -17.22 -42.69
N THR A 111 -33.45 -17.18 -41.52
CA THR A 111 -34.56 -16.28 -41.14
C THR A 111 -34.14 -14.82 -40.94
N GLY A 112 -32.83 -14.53 -41.00
CA GLY A 112 -32.25 -13.24 -40.66
C GLY A 112 -32.02 -13.04 -39.16
N THR A 113 -32.29 -14.05 -38.32
CA THR A 113 -32.01 -13.95 -36.88
C THR A 113 -30.51 -14.00 -36.65
N VAL A 114 -29.96 -12.91 -36.10
CA VAL A 114 -28.56 -12.80 -35.69
C VAL A 114 -28.47 -13.12 -34.20
N ILE A 115 -27.59 -14.05 -33.85
CA ILE A 115 -27.31 -14.51 -32.49
C ILE A 115 -25.86 -14.15 -32.16
N TRP A 116 -25.68 -13.36 -31.10
CA TRP A 116 -24.39 -12.91 -30.62
C TRP A 116 -24.26 -13.13 -29.11
N THR A 117 -23.20 -13.83 -28.71
CA THR A 117 -22.96 -14.17 -27.30
C THR A 117 -21.67 -13.54 -26.76
N PRO A 118 -21.62 -12.21 -26.52
CA PRO A 118 -20.42 -11.54 -26.02
C PRO A 118 -20.19 -11.86 -24.53
N GLY A 119 -19.05 -12.49 -24.24
CA GLY A 119 -18.56 -12.69 -22.88
C GLY A 119 -17.57 -11.60 -22.45
N SER A 120 -17.67 -11.14 -21.20
CA SER A 120 -16.73 -10.17 -20.62
C SER A 120 -16.69 -10.24 -19.10
N ARG A 121 -15.64 -9.63 -18.52
CA ARG A 121 -15.68 -9.10 -17.16
C ARG A 121 -16.51 -7.81 -17.17
N PHE A 122 -17.46 -7.69 -16.24
CA PHE A 122 -18.30 -6.52 -16.04
C PHE A 122 -18.05 -5.97 -14.64
N VAL A 123 -17.55 -4.73 -14.57
CA VAL A 123 -17.30 -4.02 -13.31
C VAL A 123 -18.28 -2.86 -13.23
N PHE A 124 -19.17 -2.87 -12.24
CA PHE A 124 -20.27 -1.92 -12.11
C PHE A 124 -20.41 -1.42 -10.67
N THR A 125 -21.03 -0.25 -10.48
CA THR A 125 -21.21 0.36 -9.16
C THR A 125 -22.41 -0.23 -8.42
N CYS A 126 -22.31 -0.35 -7.10
CA CYS A 126 -23.40 -0.83 -6.25
C CYS A 126 -23.41 -0.08 -4.90
N SER A 127 -24.61 0.25 -4.41
CA SER A 127 -24.81 0.85 -3.08
C SER A 127 -24.72 -0.21 -1.98
N ILE A 128 -23.51 -0.37 -1.44
CA ILE A 128 -23.19 -1.35 -0.39
C ILE A 128 -23.57 -0.78 0.98
N ASN A 129 -24.48 -1.48 1.69
CA ASN A 129 -24.95 -1.11 3.02
C ASN A 129 -24.39 -2.09 4.06
N SER A 130 -23.40 -1.65 4.85
CA SER A 130 -22.62 -2.48 5.77
C SER A 130 -23.05 -2.39 7.25
N VAL A 131 -24.24 -1.86 7.57
CA VAL A 131 -24.70 -1.70 8.98
C VAL A 131 -24.62 -3.02 9.77
N ASN A 132 -25.11 -4.11 9.18
CA ASN A 132 -25.19 -5.43 9.81
C ASN A 132 -23.99 -6.35 9.49
N PHE A 133 -22.84 -5.80 9.06
CA PHE A 133 -21.62 -6.58 8.80
C PHE A 133 -21.26 -7.48 10.00
N PRO A 134 -20.89 -8.77 9.80
CA PRO A 134 -20.72 -9.51 8.54
C PRO A 134 -21.97 -10.33 8.11
N PHE A 135 -23.16 -10.02 8.66
CA PHE A 135 -24.44 -10.66 8.34
C PHE A 135 -25.24 -9.84 7.30
N ASP A 136 -24.51 -9.14 6.43
CA ASP A 136 -24.99 -8.18 5.46
C ASP A 136 -25.56 -8.83 4.18
N GLN A 137 -26.51 -8.12 3.57
CA GLN A 137 -27.15 -8.45 2.30
C GLN A 137 -27.16 -7.20 1.42
N HIS A 138 -26.92 -7.37 0.13
CA HIS A 138 -26.82 -6.28 -0.84
C HIS A 138 -27.65 -6.59 -2.09
N GLU A 139 -28.29 -5.55 -2.62
CA GLU A 139 -28.99 -5.58 -3.90
C GLU A 139 -28.20 -4.71 -4.88
N CYS A 140 -27.60 -5.36 -5.88
CA CYS A 140 -26.76 -4.69 -6.87
C CYS A 140 -27.41 -4.81 -8.25
N MET A 141 -27.46 -3.70 -8.98
CA MET A 141 -28.09 -3.62 -10.30
C MET A 141 -27.01 -3.47 -11.37
N LEU A 142 -27.04 -4.30 -12.42
CA LEU A 142 -26.25 -4.10 -13.63
C LEU A 142 -27.16 -3.44 -14.67
N GLU A 143 -26.83 -2.22 -15.07
CA GLU A 143 -27.66 -1.38 -15.94
C GLU A 143 -27.06 -1.35 -17.35
N ILE A 144 -27.75 -1.94 -18.33
CA ILE A 144 -27.32 -2.00 -19.74
C ILE A 144 -28.20 -1.09 -20.58
N VAL A 145 -27.58 -0.21 -21.37
CA VAL A 145 -28.25 0.75 -22.25
C VAL A 145 -27.73 0.63 -23.68
N ALA A 146 -28.60 0.92 -24.68
CA ALA A 146 -28.17 1.12 -26.06
C ALA A 146 -27.86 2.60 -26.28
N TRP A 147 -26.57 2.96 -26.34
CA TRP A 147 -26.16 4.36 -26.32
C TRP A 147 -26.34 5.02 -27.69
N GLY A 148 -26.95 6.22 -27.69
CA GLY A 148 -27.21 6.99 -28.91
C GLY A 148 -28.47 6.60 -29.68
N TYR A 149 -29.31 5.72 -29.13
CA TYR A 149 -30.62 5.34 -29.66
C TYR A 149 -31.74 5.62 -28.65
N SER A 150 -32.94 5.94 -29.14
CA SER A 150 -34.14 6.07 -28.31
C SER A 150 -34.95 4.77 -28.22
N ASN A 151 -35.92 4.73 -27.31
CA ASN A 151 -36.91 3.68 -27.18
C ASN A 151 -37.82 3.49 -28.41
N SER A 152 -37.89 4.45 -29.34
CA SER A 152 -38.57 4.29 -30.63
C SER A 152 -37.69 3.64 -31.70
N GLU A 153 -36.37 3.51 -31.47
CA GLU A 153 -35.42 2.95 -32.43
C GLU A 153 -34.89 1.58 -32.00
N ILE A 154 -34.68 1.38 -30.70
CA ILE A 154 -34.23 0.11 -30.11
C ILE A 154 -35.05 -0.17 -28.85
N VAL A 155 -35.53 -1.41 -28.73
CA VAL A 155 -36.23 -1.89 -27.52
C VAL A 155 -35.55 -3.17 -27.04
N PHE A 156 -35.17 -3.20 -25.76
CA PHE A 156 -34.75 -4.45 -25.11
C PHE A 156 -35.96 -5.26 -24.68
N ASN A 157 -35.89 -6.56 -24.95
CA ASN A 157 -36.85 -7.53 -24.45
C ASN A 157 -36.11 -8.65 -23.70
N SER A 158 -36.23 -8.70 -22.36
CA SER A 158 -35.65 -9.81 -21.61
C SER A 158 -36.27 -11.14 -22.02
N THR A 159 -35.45 -12.13 -22.39
CA THR A 159 -35.93 -13.49 -22.76
C THR A 159 -36.45 -14.27 -21.55
N PHE A 160 -36.00 -13.88 -20.35
CA PHE A 160 -36.38 -14.50 -19.08
C PHE A 160 -36.48 -13.44 -17.98
N ASP A 161 -37.35 -13.62 -16.98
CA ASP A 161 -37.50 -12.70 -15.83
C ASP A 161 -36.32 -12.77 -14.83
N LYS A 162 -35.31 -13.61 -15.09
CA LYS A 162 -34.20 -13.93 -14.18
C LYS A 162 -32.88 -14.02 -14.95
N VAL A 163 -31.79 -13.68 -14.28
CA VAL A 163 -30.43 -13.97 -14.75
C VAL A 163 -30.22 -15.49 -14.75
N MET A 164 -29.60 -16.01 -15.80
CA MET A 164 -29.32 -17.44 -15.94
C MET A 164 -28.08 -17.82 -15.12
N THR A 165 -28.25 -18.80 -14.23
CA THR A 165 -27.20 -19.30 -13.31
C THR A 165 -26.71 -20.71 -13.66
N SER A 166 -27.05 -21.24 -14.83
CA SER A 166 -26.74 -22.61 -15.27
C SER A 166 -25.24 -22.94 -15.29
N PHE A 167 -24.38 -21.93 -15.50
CA PHE A 167 -22.93 -22.05 -15.51
C PHE A 167 -22.26 -21.31 -14.33
N TYR A 168 -23.04 -20.97 -13.28
CA TYR A 168 -22.53 -20.20 -12.15
C TYR A 168 -21.69 -21.05 -11.19
N SER A 169 -20.43 -20.68 -10.98
CA SER A 169 -19.62 -21.22 -9.89
C SER A 169 -19.87 -20.45 -8.59
N SER A 170 -20.20 -21.16 -7.51
CA SER A 170 -20.37 -20.56 -6.18
C SER A 170 -19.09 -19.87 -5.69
N ASN A 171 -19.22 -18.63 -5.20
CA ASN A 171 -18.12 -17.91 -4.55
C ASN A 171 -17.95 -18.35 -3.07
N SER A 172 -16.72 -18.32 -2.57
CA SER A 172 -16.35 -18.78 -1.22
C SER A 172 -16.77 -17.83 -0.09
N GLU A 173 -16.96 -16.55 -0.41
CA GLU A 173 -17.32 -15.49 0.55
C GLU A 173 -18.79 -15.05 0.37
N TRP A 174 -19.29 -15.06 -0.86
CA TRP A 174 -20.59 -14.51 -1.22
C TRP A 174 -21.55 -15.56 -1.78
N GLU A 175 -22.83 -15.44 -1.40
CA GLU A 175 -23.93 -16.27 -1.86
C GLU A 175 -24.89 -15.44 -2.73
N LEU A 176 -25.07 -15.84 -3.99
CA LEU A 176 -26.09 -15.28 -4.88
C LEU A 176 -27.45 -15.92 -4.54
N THR A 177 -28.35 -15.15 -3.92
CA THR A 177 -29.60 -15.68 -3.35
C THR A 177 -30.80 -15.55 -4.27
N LYS A 178 -30.91 -14.42 -4.97
CA LYS A 178 -32.03 -14.08 -5.86
C LYS A 178 -31.51 -13.25 -7.03
N THR A 179 -32.17 -13.40 -8.18
CA THR A 179 -31.87 -12.64 -9.41
C THR A 179 -33.14 -12.24 -10.11
N LYS A 180 -33.18 -11.05 -10.72
CA LYS A 180 -34.26 -10.60 -11.60
C LYS A 180 -33.69 -9.91 -12.84
N ALA A 181 -34.42 -9.94 -13.95
CA ALA A 181 -34.17 -9.12 -15.12
C ALA A 181 -35.42 -8.29 -15.41
N LEU A 182 -35.27 -6.98 -15.59
CA LEU A 182 -36.36 -6.04 -15.80
C LEU A 182 -36.01 -5.07 -16.92
N ASN A 183 -36.93 -4.86 -17.86
CA ASN A 183 -36.83 -3.77 -18.83
C ASN A 183 -37.22 -2.47 -18.12
N ARG A 184 -36.40 -1.42 -18.21
CA ARG A 184 -36.68 -0.09 -17.65
C ARG A 184 -36.60 0.95 -18.78
N TYR A 185 -37.34 2.05 -18.62
CA TYR A 185 -37.21 3.21 -19.49
C TYR A 185 -36.68 4.37 -18.66
N LEU A 186 -35.53 4.90 -19.06
CA LEU A 186 -34.99 6.13 -18.46
C LEU A 186 -35.91 7.31 -18.83
N GLN A 187 -35.98 8.33 -17.97
CA GLN A 187 -36.83 9.51 -18.22
C GLN A 187 -36.45 10.26 -19.51
N ASP A 188 -35.21 10.11 -19.96
CA ASP A 188 -34.69 10.69 -21.22
C ASP A 188 -35.05 9.85 -22.48
N GLY A 189 -35.88 8.80 -22.35
CA GLY A 189 -36.31 7.95 -23.48
C GLY A 189 -35.28 6.94 -23.98
N VAL A 190 -34.13 6.80 -23.28
CA VAL A 190 -33.10 5.79 -23.60
C VAL A 190 -33.57 4.40 -23.15
N PRO A 191 -33.44 3.35 -23.99
CA PRO A 191 -33.83 1.99 -23.63
C PRO A 191 -32.80 1.36 -22.67
N GLU A 192 -33.30 0.79 -21.58
CA GLU A 192 -32.48 0.20 -20.51
C GLU A 192 -32.99 -1.22 -20.16
N ILE A 193 -32.06 -2.12 -19.85
CA ILE A 193 -32.36 -3.41 -19.21
C ILE A 193 -31.50 -3.58 -17.97
N VAL A 194 -32.16 -3.92 -16.85
CA VAL A 194 -31.57 -3.94 -15.51
C VAL A 194 -31.57 -5.36 -14.98
N PHE A 195 -30.38 -5.86 -14.61
CA PHE A 195 -30.21 -7.15 -13.98
C PHE A 195 -29.95 -6.96 -12.48
N ILE A 196 -30.91 -7.34 -11.65
CA ILE A 196 -30.85 -7.21 -10.19
C ILE A 196 -30.28 -8.50 -9.61
N LEU A 197 -29.19 -8.38 -8.84
CA LEU A 197 -28.46 -9.46 -8.19
C LEU A 197 -28.48 -9.25 -6.68
N HIS A 198 -29.02 -10.21 -5.92
CA HIS A 198 -29.04 -10.16 -4.46
C HIS A 198 -27.93 -11.03 -3.87
N PHE A 199 -26.92 -10.39 -3.29
CA PHE A 199 -25.78 -11.04 -2.64
C PHE A 199 -25.95 -11.07 -1.12
N LYS A 200 -25.50 -12.15 -0.50
CA LYS A 200 -25.46 -12.34 0.96
C LYS A 200 -24.06 -12.81 1.36
N ARG A 201 -23.47 -12.22 2.40
CA ARG A 201 -22.14 -12.62 2.88
C ARG A 201 -22.20 -13.94 3.66
N ARG A 202 -21.14 -14.75 3.57
CA ARG A 202 -20.88 -15.91 4.44
C ARG A 202 -20.10 -15.43 5.67
N PRO A 203 -20.73 -15.29 6.86
CA PRO A 203 -20.15 -14.54 7.99
C PRO A 203 -18.99 -15.25 8.70
N VAL A 204 -18.83 -16.56 8.50
CA VAL A 204 -17.98 -17.46 9.32
C VAL A 204 -16.56 -16.93 9.50
N PHE A 205 -15.91 -16.51 8.41
CA PHE A 205 -14.53 -16.01 8.46
C PHE A 205 -14.38 -14.79 9.40
N TYR A 206 -15.29 -13.83 9.32
CA TYR A 206 -15.27 -12.61 10.14
C TYR A 206 -15.71 -12.86 11.58
N VAL A 207 -16.65 -13.80 11.81
CA VAL A 207 -17.03 -14.20 13.17
C VAL A 207 -15.83 -14.77 13.93
N PHE A 208 -15.07 -15.68 13.33
CA PHE A 208 -13.90 -16.30 13.99
C PHE A 208 -12.67 -15.39 14.09
N ASN A 209 -12.39 -14.55 13.09
CA ASN A 209 -11.15 -13.75 13.05
C ASN A 209 -11.31 -12.32 13.59
N LEU A 210 -12.53 -11.78 13.66
CA LEU A 210 -12.78 -10.39 14.08
C LEU A 210 -13.65 -10.31 15.34
N ILE A 211 -14.82 -10.93 15.33
CA ILE A 211 -15.79 -10.81 16.44
C ILE A 211 -15.33 -11.59 17.66
N LEU A 212 -15.01 -12.88 17.50
CA LEU A 212 -14.63 -13.76 18.62
C LEU A 212 -13.41 -13.25 19.41
N PRO A 213 -12.29 -12.81 18.78
CA PRO A 213 -11.16 -12.24 19.52
C PRO A 213 -11.51 -10.91 20.21
N ALA A 214 -12.32 -10.06 19.58
CA ALA A 214 -12.75 -8.80 20.17
C ALA A 214 -13.65 -9.01 21.41
N SER A 215 -14.57 -9.98 21.36
CA SER A 215 -15.37 -10.40 22.52
C SER A 215 -14.50 -10.99 23.64
N LEU A 216 -13.47 -11.78 23.30
CA LEU A 216 -12.52 -12.31 24.28
C LEU A 216 -11.72 -11.19 24.97
N MET A 217 -11.26 -10.17 24.24
CA MET A 217 -10.61 -9.00 24.84
C MET A 217 -11.54 -8.22 25.78
N ALA A 218 -12.81 -8.06 25.41
CA ALA A 218 -13.81 -7.41 26.28
C ALA A 218 -14.00 -8.17 27.60
N LEU A 219 -13.99 -9.52 27.56
CA LEU A 219 -13.99 -10.36 28.76
C LEU A 219 -12.69 -10.20 29.57
N LEU A 220 -11.52 -10.26 28.94
CA LEU A 220 -10.23 -10.09 29.63
C LEU A 220 -10.12 -8.72 30.33
N ASN A 221 -10.73 -7.68 29.75
CA ASN A 221 -10.75 -6.33 30.32
C ASN A 221 -11.54 -6.21 31.64
N THR A 222 -12.48 -7.13 31.95
CA THR A 222 -13.13 -7.15 33.27
C THR A 222 -12.32 -7.92 34.31
N LEU A 223 -11.51 -8.90 33.89
CA LEU A 223 -10.66 -9.71 34.79
C LEU A 223 -9.48 -8.92 35.39
N VAL A 224 -9.20 -7.72 34.88
CA VAL A 224 -8.19 -6.77 35.40
C VAL A 224 -8.33 -6.55 36.91
N PHE A 225 -9.56 -6.48 37.43
CA PHE A 225 -9.83 -6.21 38.84
C PHE A 225 -9.54 -7.42 39.76
N ILE A 226 -9.44 -8.64 39.21
CA ILE A 226 -9.20 -9.88 39.97
C ILE A 226 -7.70 -10.10 40.24
N LEU A 227 -6.83 -9.74 39.28
CA LEU A 227 -5.37 -9.79 39.47
C LEU A 227 -4.98 -8.95 40.71
N PRO A 228 -4.11 -9.38 41.64
CA PRO A 228 -3.77 -8.60 42.84
C PRO A 228 -2.92 -7.35 42.53
N GLN A 229 -3.05 -6.31 43.35
CA GLN A 229 -2.36 -5.01 43.15
C GLN A 229 -0.84 -5.10 43.31
N GLU A 230 -0.38 -6.01 44.17
CA GLU A 230 1.03 -6.24 44.49
C GLU A 230 1.85 -6.76 43.31
N SER A 231 1.18 -7.36 42.32
CA SER A 231 1.84 -7.87 41.10
C SER A 231 2.51 -6.79 40.24
N GLY A 232 2.11 -5.52 40.37
CA GLY A 232 2.55 -4.42 39.50
C GLY A 232 2.00 -4.47 38.06
N GLU A 233 1.64 -5.65 37.55
CA GLU A 233 1.27 -5.90 36.15
C GLU A 233 -0.13 -5.41 35.75
N ARG A 234 -1.01 -5.03 36.70
CA ARG A 234 -2.37 -4.53 36.43
C ARG A 234 -2.41 -3.43 35.36
N ILE A 235 -1.49 -2.45 35.46
CA ILE A 235 -1.43 -1.30 34.55
C ILE A 235 -0.93 -1.75 33.16
N SER A 236 0.11 -2.57 33.12
CA SER A 236 0.71 -3.15 31.90
C SER A 236 -0.32 -3.95 31.09
N PHE A 237 -1.06 -4.83 31.76
CA PHE A 237 -2.13 -5.64 31.18
C PHE A 237 -3.27 -4.77 30.61
N SER A 238 -3.73 -3.77 31.37
CA SER A 238 -4.80 -2.86 30.94
C SER A 238 -4.42 -2.03 29.70
N ILE A 239 -3.19 -1.51 29.66
CA ILE A 239 -2.67 -0.76 28.50
C ILE A 239 -2.55 -1.68 27.27
N THR A 240 -2.11 -2.93 27.46
CA THR A 240 -1.98 -3.90 26.38
C THR A 240 -3.34 -4.25 25.75
N LEU A 241 -4.39 -4.39 26.57
CA LEU A 241 -5.76 -4.60 26.08
C LEU A 241 -6.29 -3.40 25.28
N LEU A 242 -6.05 -2.17 25.74
CA LEU A 242 -6.42 -0.96 25.00
C LEU A 242 -5.70 -0.87 23.64
N LEU A 243 -4.38 -1.13 23.62
CA LEU A 243 -3.59 -1.13 22.39
C LEU A 243 -4.08 -2.19 21.39
N SER A 244 -4.38 -3.40 21.88
CA SER A 244 -4.97 -4.45 21.05
C SER A 244 -6.35 -4.04 20.50
N GLY A 245 -7.21 -3.44 21.34
CA GLY A 245 -8.49 -2.88 20.91
C GLY A 245 -8.37 -1.85 19.78
N ILE A 246 -7.37 -0.95 19.85
CA ILE A 246 -7.05 0.01 18.78
C ILE A 246 -6.67 -0.72 17.48
N VAL A 247 -5.82 -1.75 17.55
CA VAL A 247 -5.41 -2.53 16.36
C VAL A 247 -6.62 -3.19 15.69
N PHE A 248 -7.52 -3.81 16.44
CA PHE A 248 -8.75 -4.39 15.89
C PHE A 248 -9.70 -3.34 15.28
N LEU A 249 -9.79 -2.15 15.87
CA LEU A 249 -10.53 -1.03 15.26
C LEU A 249 -9.90 -0.58 13.93
N THR A 250 -8.58 -0.41 13.86
CA THR A 250 -7.87 -0.05 12.63
C THR A 250 -8.02 -1.12 11.54
N ILE A 251 -7.96 -2.41 11.88
CA ILE A 251 -8.24 -3.50 10.94
C ILE A 251 -9.67 -3.38 10.39
N THR A 252 -10.66 -3.15 11.26
CA THR A 252 -12.07 -3.01 10.85
C THR A 252 -12.29 -1.78 9.95
N GLN A 253 -11.63 -0.66 10.24
CA GLN A 253 -11.68 0.55 9.41
C GLN A 253 -11.10 0.34 8.00
N ASN A 254 -10.14 -0.56 7.81
CA ASN A 254 -9.57 -0.89 6.50
C ASN A 254 -10.44 -1.85 5.68
N LEU A 255 -11.34 -2.61 6.34
CA LEU A 255 -12.25 -3.57 5.70
C LEU A 255 -13.57 -2.92 5.23
N LEU A 256 -13.95 -1.79 5.81
CA LEU A 256 -15.23 -1.13 5.55
C LEU A 256 -15.06 0.18 4.77
N PRO A 257 -16.03 0.58 3.94
CA PRO A 257 -16.00 1.86 3.26
C PRO A 257 -16.05 3.03 4.24
N ALA A 258 -15.34 4.12 3.89
CA ALA A 258 -15.37 5.39 4.61
C ALA A 258 -16.68 6.16 4.36
N ILE A 259 -17.79 5.62 4.88
CA ILE A 259 -19.13 6.23 4.77
C ILE A 259 -19.32 7.24 5.92
N ALA A 260 -19.64 8.48 5.58
CA ALA A 260 -20.15 9.44 6.54
C ALA A 260 -21.63 9.12 6.88
N LEU A 261 -21.97 9.24 8.17
CA LEU A 261 -23.29 9.09 8.84
C LEU A 261 -24.55 9.11 7.94
N PRO A 262 -25.55 8.24 8.22
CA PRO A 262 -25.87 7.72 9.56
C PRO A 262 -25.46 6.27 9.85
N SER A 263 -25.04 5.51 8.84
CA SER A 263 -24.88 4.05 8.91
C SER A 263 -23.48 3.59 9.31
N LEU A 264 -23.13 3.71 10.59
CA LEU A 264 -21.98 3.00 11.17
C LEU A 264 -22.28 1.49 11.27
N ALA A 265 -21.28 0.65 10.99
CA ALA A 265 -21.40 -0.80 11.16
C ALA A 265 -21.47 -1.17 12.66
N ASN A 266 -22.35 -2.10 13.02
CA ASN A 266 -22.56 -2.53 14.41
C ASN A 266 -21.28 -3.04 15.07
N VAL A 267 -20.39 -3.70 14.32
CA VAL A 267 -19.07 -4.16 14.80
C VAL A 267 -18.16 -2.98 15.17
N CYS A 268 -18.18 -1.87 14.41
CA CYS A 268 -17.43 -0.66 14.78
C CYS A 268 -17.96 -0.04 16.07
N VAL A 269 -19.28 0.02 16.24
CA VAL A 269 -19.91 0.52 17.48
C VAL A 269 -19.53 -0.35 18.68
N PHE A 270 -19.54 -1.68 18.52
CA PHE A 270 -19.07 -2.62 19.54
C PHE A 270 -17.60 -2.42 19.91
N LEU A 271 -16.70 -2.29 18.93
CA LEU A 271 -15.27 -2.06 19.17
C LEU A 271 -14.99 -0.71 19.85
N ILE A 272 -15.67 0.37 19.43
CA ILE A 272 -15.58 1.68 20.06
C ILE A 272 -16.09 1.62 21.51
N GLY A 273 -17.21 0.92 21.76
CA GLY A 273 -17.72 0.66 23.11
C GLY A 273 -16.70 -0.05 23.99
N ASN A 274 -16.06 -1.11 23.50
CA ASN A 274 -15.01 -1.83 24.22
C ASN A 274 -13.80 -0.94 24.53
N MET A 275 -13.39 -0.06 23.60
CA MET A 275 -12.31 0.92 23.86
C MET A 275 -12.69 1.94 24.94
N ILE A 276 -13.92 2.45 24.93
CA ILE A 276 -14.42 3.37 25.97
C ILE A 276 -14.42 2.68 27.33
N ILE A 277 -14.91 1.44 27.43
CA ILE A 277 -14.88 0.64 28.66
C ILE A 277 -13.43 0.38 29.10
N SER A 278 -12.51 0.07 28.18
CA SER A 278 -11.08 -0.11 28.49
C SER A 278 -10.44 1.17 29.04
N GLY A 279 -10.82 2.34 28.52
CA GLY A 279 -10.40 3.64 29.05
C GLY A 279 -10.89 3.88 30.49
N PHE A 280 -12.15 3.57 30.77
CA PHE A 280 -12.68 3.63 32.14
C PHE A 280 -11.98 2.64 33.09
N VAL A 281 -11.72 1.40 32.65
CA VAL A 281 -10.98 0.40 33.45
C VAL A 281 -9.58 0.91 33.78
N ILE A 282 -8.82 1.44 32.81
CA ILE A 282 -7.49 2.01 33.05
C ILE A 282 -7.56 3.16 34.08
N PHE A 283 -8.54 4.06 33.96
CA PHE A 283 -8.72 5.16 34.90
C PHE A 283 -9.02 4.66 36.33
N SER A 284 -9.92 3.69 36.48
CA SER A 284 -10.21 3.04 37.76
C SER A 284 -9.00 2.30 38.34
N VAL A 285 -8.21 1.62 37.51
CA VAL A 285 -6.96 0.95 37.93
C VAL A 285 -5.94 1.97 38.45
N ILE A 286 -5.76 3.10 37.75
CA ILE A 286 -4.85 4.17 38.18
C ILE A 286 -5.30 4.75 39.54
N ILE A 287 -6.60 5.02 39.73
CA ILE A 287 -7.14 5.49 41.02
C ILE A 287 -6.91 4.45 42.12
N SER A 288 -7.22 3.16 41.88
CA SER A 288 -7.02 2.11 42.88
C SER A 288 -5.53 1.93 43.24
N SER A 289 -4.64 2.06 42.27
CA SER A 289 -3.19 2.01 42.46
C SER A 289 -2.70 3.20 43.28
N TRP A 290 -3.19 4.41 42.98
CA TRP A 290 -2.86 5.63 43.72
C TRP A 290 -3.33 5.57 45.18
N LEU A 291 -4.53 5.04 45.43
CA LEU A 291 -5.04 4.81 46.79
C LEU A 291 -4.19 3.79 47.56
N TYR A 292 -3.80 2.68 46.92
CA TYR A 292 -3.01 1.62 47.57
C TYR A 292 -1.62 2.09 48.03
N TYR A 293 -0.90 2.87 47.21
CA TYR A 293 0.44 3.37 47.58
C TYR A 293 0.43 4.56 48.56
N LYS A 294 -0.75 5.06 48.95
CA LYS A 294 -0.88 6.25 49.81
C LYS A 294 -0.83 5.89 51.30
N ARG A 295 0.37 5.53 51.78
CA ARG A 295 0.58 4.91 53.11
C ARG A 295 0.47 5.86 54.32
N ASP A 296 0.78 7.15 54.17
CA ASP A 296 1.00 8.08 55.29
C ASP A 296 0.07 9.32 55.32
N GLN A 297 -1.24 9.16 55.11
CA GLN A 297 -2.21 10.26 55.33
C GLN A 297 -3.47 9.80 56.07
N TYR A 298 -4.00 10.70 56.91
CA TYR A 298 -5.23 10.51 57.67
C TYR A 298 -6.38 10.03 56.78
N ILE A 299 -6.90 8.84 57.07
CA ILE A 299 -8.05 8.28 56.37
C ILE A 299 -9.29 9.06 56.81
N PRO A 300 -10.07 9.69 55.89
CA PRO A 300 -11.26 10.42 56.29
C PRO A 300 -12.30 9.49 56.94
N VAL A 301 -12.89 9.91 58.06
CA VAL A 301 -13.87 9.14 58.85
C VAL A 301 -15.08 8.63 58.02
N TRP A 302 -15.42 9.28 56.90
CA TRP A 302 -16.47 8.81 56.00
C TRP A 302 -16.06 7.54 55.23
N VAL A 303 -14.78 7.38 54.87
CA VAL A 303 -14.25 6.17 54.21
C VAL A 303 -14.25 4.99 55.18
N GLU A 304 -13.84 5.23 56.43
CA GLU A 304 -13.88 4.24 57.50
C GLU A 304 -15.32 3.77 57.77
N LYS A 305 -16.27 4.70 57.94
CA LYS A 305 -17.69 4.37 58.10
C LYS A 305 -18.28 3.64 56.89
N PHE A 306 -17.86 4.00 55.67
CA PHE A 306 -18.31 3.32 54.44
C PHE A 306 -17.75 1.90 54.34
N GLY A 307 -16.45 1.70 54.63
CA GLY A 307 -15.84 0.38 54.70
C GLY A 307 -16.46 -0.50 55.77
N LEU A 308 -16.74 0.05 56.96
CA LEU A 308 -17.44 -0.66 58.02
C LEU A 308 -18.88 -1.03 57.63
N PHE A 309 -19.60 -0.12 56.96
CA PHE A 309 -20.96 -0.38 56.44
C PHE A 309 -20.98 -1.50 55.40
N MET A 310 -20.04 -1.50 54.45
CA MET A 310 -19.87 -2.58 53.46
C MET A 310 -19.52 -3.92 54.13
N ARG A 311 -18.66 -3.91 55.17
CA ARG A 311 -18.26 -5.11 55.94
C ARG A 311 -19.41 -5.65 56.82
N ILE A 312 -20.27 -4.79 57.36
CA ILE A 312 -21.43 -5.17 58.19
C ILE A 312 -22.59 -5.72 57.35
N ASN A 313 -22.80 -5.22 56.13
CA ASN A 313 -23.88 -5.68 55.24
C ASN A 313 -23.56 -6.99 54.50
N ASN A 314 -22.40 -7.62 54.75
CA ASN A 314 -21.98 -8.91 54.18
C ASN A 314 -21.89 -8.97 52.64
N GLU A 315 -21.86 -7.83 51.93
CA GLU A 315 -21.78 -7.80 50.45
C GLU A 315 -20.38 -8.11 49.91
N LEU A 316 -19.34 -8.06 50.75
CA LEU A 316 -17.96 -8.43 50.43
C LEU A 316 -17.34 -9.22 51.59
N VAL A 317 -17.49 -10.55 51.55
CA VAL A 317 -16.79 -11.47 52.47
C VAL A 317 -15.34 -11.59 52.02
N MET A 318 -14.45 -10.95 52.75
CA MET A 318 -13.01 -11.21 52.73
C MET A 318 -12.66 -11.70 54.14
N ASP A 319 -12.74 -13.01 54.34
CA ASP A 319 -12.23 -13.65 55.55
C ASP A 319 -10.69 -13.57 55.54
N GLU A 320 -10.11 -13.24 56.69
CA GLU A 320 -8.66 -13.20 56.88
C GLU A 320 -8.11 -14.63 56.85
N PHE A 321 -7.27 -14.94 55.85
CA PHE A 321 -6.43 -16.12 55.91
C PHE A 321 -5.29 -15.86 56.91
N GLU A 322 -5.36 -16.51 58.07
CA GLU A 322 -4.21 -16.70 58.95
C GLU A 322 -3.20 -17.61 58.25
N ASP A 323 -2.19 -17.04 57.60
CA ASP A 323 -0.93 -17.73 57.32
C ASP A 323 0.09 -17.32 58.39
N GLU A 324 0.55 -18.30 59.18
CA GLU A 324 1.72 -18.15 60.05
C GLU A 324 3.00 -17.94 59.21
N ASP A 325 4.05 -17.41 59.85
CA ASP A 325 5.40 -17.17 59.29
C ASP A 325 5.54 -16.11 58.17
N ILE A 326 5.69 -14.83 58.58
CA ILE A 326 6.74 -13.90 58.08
C ILE A 326 6.88 -12.73 59.08
N ASP A 327 8.08 -12.52 59.62
CA ASP A 327 8.42 -11.38 60.48
C ASP A 327 8.40 -10.05 59.71
N VAL A 328 7.44 -9.16 60.02
CA VAL A 328 7.47 -7.74 59.62
C VAL A 328 7.12 -6.87 60.83
N PRO A 329 7.92 -5.84 61.19
CA PRO A 329 7.81 -5.18 62.48
C PRO A 329 6.48 -4.42 62.66
N VAL A 330 5.75 -4.80 63.72
CA VAL A 330 4.54 -4.12 64.19
C VAL A 330 4.86 -2.66 64.51
N LEU A 331 4.27 -1.75 63.74
CA LEU A 331 4.39 -0.30 63.92
C LEU A 331 3.66 0.13 65.20
N ARG A 332 4.41 0.25 66.30
CA ARG A 332 3.87 0.75 67.58
C ARG A 332 3.37 2.19 67.41
N LEU A 333 2.06 2.38 67.58
CA LEU A 333 1.47 3.70 67.84
C LEU A 333 2.01 4.24 69.18
N TYR A 334 2.86 5.26 69.12
CA TYR A 334 3.09 6.16 70.24
C TYR A 334 2.02 7.25 70.20
N PRO A 335 1.23 7.46 71.27
CA PRO A 335 0.43 8.67 71.40
C PRO A 335 1.36 9.87 71.66
N LEU A 336 1.02 11.03 71.08
CA LEU A 336 1.61 12.31 71.47
C LEU A 336 1.23 12.63 72.93
N PRO A 337 2.08 13.32 73.70
CA PRO A 337 1.72 13.77 75.03
C PRO A 337 0.79 14.98 74.95
N ASP A 338 -0.34 14.92 75.65
CA ASP A 338 -1.11 16.12 76.01
C ASP A 338 -0.34 16.94 77.05
N GLU A 339 -0.54 18.26 77.06
CA GLU A 339 -0.14 19.11 78.18
C GLU A 339 -0.98 18.76 79.44
N ASP A 340 -0.47 19.12 80.62
CA ASP A 340 -1.04 18.83 81.95
C ASP A 340 -1.09 17.35 82.37
N GLY A 341 0.06 16.85 82.86
CA GLY A 341 0.18 15.47 83.31
C GLY A 341 -0.57 15.12 84.60
N LYS A 342 -1.17 13.92 84.64
CA LYS A 342 -1.34 13.08 85.84
C LYS A 342 -1.61 11.60 85.51
N LYS A 343 -1.23 10.75 86.48
CA LYS A 343 -1.27 9.27 86.55
C LYS A 343 -2.64 8.64 86.22
N PHE A 344 -2.67 7.38 85.72
CA PHE A 344 -3.01 6.12 86.45
C PHE A 344 -3.30 4.97 85.43
N THR A 345 -2.47 3.92 85.31
CA THR A 345 -2.57 2.53 85.88
C THR A 345 -3.64 1.55 85.36
N GLY A 346 -3.30 0.25 85.35
CA GLY A 346 -4.25 -0.87 85.54
C GLY A 346 -4.42 -1.80 84.33
N LYS A 347 -3.58 -2.83 84.11
CA LYS A 347 -3.68 -4.21 84.66
C LYS A 347 -5.08 -4.88 84.61
N LYS A 348 -5.24 -5.75 83.60
CA LYS A 348 -5.80 -7.13 83.60
C LYS A 348 -6.96 -7.50 84.56
N ASN A 349 -8.06 -8.00 83.98
CA ASN A 349 -8.59 -9.38 84.12
C ASN A 349 -9.75 -9.58 83.11
N LYS A 350 -9.96 -10.69 82.36
CA LYS A 350 -9.92 -12.15 82.62
C LYS A 350 -11.27 -12.70 83.13
N TYR A 351 -12.05 -13.36 82.26
CA TYR A 351 -13.01 -14.48 82.46
C TYR A 351 -13.48 -14.90 81.04
N VAL A 352 -13.28 -16.11 80.47
CA VAL A 352 -13.52 -17.52 80.86
C VAL A 352 -14.97 -17.99 80.65
N ARG A 353 -15.15 -18.90 79.67
CA ARG A 353 -16.16 -19.97 79.46
C ARG A 353 -16.50 -20.09 77.95
N ASN A 354 -16.92 -21.22 77.40
CA ASN A 354 -16.65 -22.65 77.68
C ASN A 354 -17.15 -23.45 76.46
N VAL A 355 -16.53 -24.59 76.16
CA VAL A 355 -17.00 -25.55 75.13
C VAL A 355 -18.28 -26.28 75.59
N VAL A 356 -19.11 -26.74 74.64
CA VAL A 356 -19.74 -28.11 74.55
C VAL A 356 -20.94 -28.13 73.57
N THR A 357 -20.68 -28.56 72.32
CA THR A 357 -21.41 -29.55 71.42
C THR A 357 -22.96 -29.58 71.30
N PRO A 358 -23.65 -30.49 70.56
CA PRO A 358 -23.25 -31.48 69.52
C PRO A 358 -24.18 -31.57 68.25
N THR A 359 -23.86 -32.51 67.34
CA THR A 359 -24.79 -33.25 66.41
C THR A 359 -25.48 -32.46 65.26
N ILE A 360 -25.95 -33.04 64.14
CA ILE A 360 -26.57 -34.36 63.84
C ILE A 360 -26.05 -34.97 62.51
N ALA A 361 -26.14 -36.30 62.38
CA ALA A 361 -25.92 -37.05 61.14
C ALA A 361 -27.22 -37.62 60.53
N PHE A 362 -27.22 -37.87 59.22
CA PHE A 362 -28.07 -38.81 58.44
C PHE A 362 -29.62 -38.71 58.48
N GLY A 363 -30.22 -38.73 57.27
CA GLY A 363 -31.34 -39.63 56.99
C GLY A 363 -32.52 -39.12 56.15
N ARG A 364 -32.58 -39.52 54.86
CA ARG A 364 -33.74 -40.27 54.28
C ARG A 364 -33.42 -40.83 52.88
N THR A 365 -34.25 -41.79 52.45
CA THR A 365 -33.98 -42.83 51.44
C THR A 365 -35.12 -42.96 50.40
N GLN A 366 -34.97 -43.90 49.44
CA GLN A 366 -35.93 -44.37 48.40
C GLN A 366 -35.93 -43.55 47.09
N SER A 367 -35.67 -44.09 45.87
CA SER A 367 -36.27 -45.20 45.07
C SER A 367 -37.68 -44.85 44.53
N PHE A 368 -38.06 -45.05 43.25
CA PHE A 368 -37.90 -46.23 42.36
C PHE A 368 -38.20 -45.91 40.86
N LEU A 369 -37.64 -46.72 39.94
CA LEU A 369 -38.13 -47.11 38.57
C LEU A 369 -38.39 -46.00 37.49
N SER A 370 -38.27 -46.25 36.17
CA SER A 370 -38.33 -47.51 35.39
C SER A 370 -37.48 -47.48 34.08
N ASP A 371 -37.04 -48.68 33.64
CA ASP A 371 -36.90 -49.21 32.26
C ASP A 371 -36.16 -48.43 31.13
N SER A 372 -35.38 -49.08 30.23
CA SER A 372 -35.13 -50.53 29.99
C SER A 372 -33.80 -50.81 29.27
N SER A 373 -33.30 -52.05 29.45
CA SER A 373 -32.49 -52.94 28.56
C SER A 373 -31.74 -52.39 27.31
N ARG A 374 -30.59 -52.93 26.84
CA ARG A 374 -30.07 -54.32 26.95
C ARG A 374 -28.57 -54.40 26.58
N SER A 375 -27.94 -55.52 26.89
CA SER A 375 -26.54 -55.89 26.56
C SER A 375 -26.28 -56.18 25.08
N HIS A 376 -25.05 -55.93 24.59
CA HIS A 376 -24.13 -56.98 24.08
C HIS A 376 -22.80 -56.43 23.50
N THR A 377 -21.70 -57.05 23.92
CA THR A 377 -20.57 -57.45 23.04
C THR A 377 -20.59 -58.99 22.96
N PRO A 378 -19.76 -59.66 22.14
CA PRO A 378 -18.85 -59.20 21.07
C PRO A 378 -19.23 -59.79 19.68
N ASP A 379 -18.47 -59.51 18.61
CA ASP A 379 -17.73 -60.60 17.92
C ASP A 379 -16.72 -60.16 16.84
N ARG A 380 -15.83 -61.10 16.48
CA ARG A 380 -14.84 -61.03 15.37
C ARG A 380 -15.47 -61.44 14.03
N LEU A 381 -14.83 -61.05 12.91
CA LEU A 381 -14.54 -61.82 11.66
C LEU A 381 -13.89 -60.83 10.66
N VAL A 382 -12.60 -60.92 10.30
CA VAL A 382 -11.92 -61.82 9.33
C VAL A 382 -12.21 -61.49 7.84
N PHE A 383 -11.11 -61.29 7.10
CA PHE A 383 -10.95 -61.01 5.65
C PHE A 383 -11.61 -62.06 4.71
N PRO A 384 -11.99 -61.71 3.46
CA PRO A 384 -11.10 -61.36 2.31
C PRO A 384 -11.51 -60.06 1.59
N GLY A 385 -10.82 -59.51 0.56
CA GLY A 385 -9.61 -59.91 -0.16
C GLY A 385 -9.75 -59.65 -1.67
N GLN A 386 -8.74 -59.00 -2.29
CA GLN A 386 -8.64 -58.70 -3.75
C GLN A 386 -9.68 -57.68 -4.28
N ASN A 387 -9.41 -56.80 -5.26
CA ASN A 387 -8.52 -56.87 -6.41
C ASN A 387 -7.68 -55.60 -6.69
N ARG A 388 -6.49 -55.80 -7.27
CA ARG A 388 -5.79 -54.79 -8.09
C ARG A 388 -6.26 -54.93 -9.55
N PRO A 389 -5.94 -53.96 -10.41
CA PRO A 389 -5.17 -54.33 -11.61
C PRO A 389 -3.76 -53.73 -11.60
N LYS A 390 -2.81 -54.46 -12.20
CA LYS A 390 -1.49 -53.94 -12.59
C LYS A 390 -1.47 -53.64 -14.10
N SER A 391 -0.61 -52.70 -14.47
CA SER A 391 0.25 -52.70 -15.68
C SER A 391 -0.35 -52.89 -17.09
N ALA A 392 -0.28 -51.80 -17.88
CA ALA A 392 0.59 -51.66 -19.07
C ALA A 392 0.73 -50.15 -19.38
N GLY A 393 1.79 -49.60 -19.98
CA GLY A 393 3.07 -50.17 -20.43
C GLY A 393 3.54 -49.47 -21.71
N CYS A 394 4.70 -48.79 -21.69
CA CYS A 394 5.38 -48.16 -22.85
C CYS A 394 4.63 -46.99 -23.55
N MET A 395 5.27 -46.08 -24.30
CA MET A 395 6.66 -45.97 -24.76
C MET A 395 7.29 -44.59 -24.47
N LEU A 396 8.63 -44.56 -24.39
CA LEU A 396 9.43 -43.36 -24.67
C LEU A 396 9.30 -42.91 -26.12
N ARG A 397 9.40 -41.60 -26.37
CA ARG A 397 10.12 -41.10 -27.56
C ARG A 397 10.73 -39.72 -27.32
N GLU A 398 12.05 -39.69 -27.30
CA GLU A 398 12.84 -38.49 -27.55
C GLU A 398 12.63 -38.01 -28.99
N LEU A 399 12.76 -36.70 -29.22
CA LEU A 399 13.21 -36.06 -30.48
C LEU A 399 13.61 -34.61 -30.10
N LYS A 400 14.87 -34.43 -29.71
CA LYS A 400 15.97 -33.91 -30.57
C LYS A 400 15.82 -32.44 -30.97
N THR A 401 16.73 -31.63 -30.46
CA THR A 401 17.16 -30.35 -31.02
C THR A 401 17.70 -30.52 -32.46
N PRO A 402 17.65 -29.44 -33.25
CA PRO A 402 18.65 -29.20 -34.27
C PRO A 402 19.42 -27.89 -33.98
N THR A 403 20.73 -28.03 -33.81
CA THR A 403 21.70 -26.94 -34.01
C THR A 403 22.16 -26.93 -35.48
N ILE A 404 23.01 -25.96 -35.87
CA ILE A 404 23.55 -25.69 -37.24
C ILE A 404 22.64 -24.72 -38.03
N GLY A 405 23.14 -23.63 -38.62
CA GLY A 405 24.54 -23.15 -38.65
C GLY A 405 24.69 -21.72 -39.23
N ARG A 406 25.93 -21.21 -39.21
CA ARG A 406 26.32 -19.90 -39.78
C ARG A 406 26.30 -19.94 -41.32
N GLN A 407 25.90 -18.84 -41.96
CA GLN A 407 26.59 -18.33 -43.17
C GLN A 407 26.47 -16.79 -43.30
N ARG A 408 27.28 -16.20 -44.18
CA ARG A 408 27.56 -14.75 -44.29
C ARG A 408 26.85 -14.10 -45.50
N ASN A 409 26.62 -12.78 -45.38
CA ASN A 409 26.66 -11.72 -46.40
C ASN A 409 26.02 -11.93 -47.80
N SER A 410 25.09 -11.04 -48.15
CA SER A 410 25.07 -10.34 -49.45
C SER A 410 24.38 -8.97 -49.34
N MET A 411 24.73 -8.02 -50.22
CA MET A 411 24.29 -6.62 -50.19
C MET A 411 23.09 -6.34 -51.13
N ARG A 412 22.20 -5.41 -50.71
CA ARG A 412 21.50 -4.35 -51.50
C ARG A 412 20.68 -4.74 -52.77
N PRO A 413 19.86 -3.85 -53.38
CA PRO A 413 19.68 -2.40 -53.14
C PRO A 413 18.23 -1.93 -52.87
N ASP A 414 18.10 -0.62 -52.63
CA ASP A 414 16.85 0.14 -52.60
C ASP A 414 16.14 0.18 -53.97
N PRO A 415 14.88 0.64 -54.00
CA PRO A 415 14.54 1.71 -54.94
C PRO A 415 14.01 2.98 -54.26
N GLU A 416 14.34 4.11 -54.87
CA GLU A 416 14.02 5.48 -54.44
C GLU A 416 12.82 6.04 -55.28
N PRO A 417 12.51 7.36 -55.42
CA PRO A 417 11.18 7.86 -55.04
C PRO A 417 10.37 8.57 -56.14
N GLU A 418 9.05 8.68 -55.97
CA GLU A 418 8.13 9.57 -56.73
C GLU A 418 6.79 9.69 -55.95
N GLU A 419 5.98 10.75 -55.99
CA GLU A 419 6.16 12.14 -56.46
C GLU A 419 5.20 13.06 -55.65
N VAL A 420 5.40 14.39 -55.66
CA VAL A 420 4.58 15.38 -54.93
C VAL A 420 3.71 16.20 -55.89
N ARG A 421 2.40 16.37 -55.61
CA ARG A 421 1.59 17.48 -56.15
C ARG A 421 0.65 18.11 -55.11
N TYR A 422 0.32 19.39 -55.32
CA TYR A 422 -0.13 20.37 -54.34
C TYR A 422 -1.54 20.95 -54.60
N LEU A 423 -2.25 21.29 -53.51
CA LEU A 423 -3.20 22.44 -53.34
C LEU A 423 -4.48 22.49 -54.21
N PRO A 424 -5.49 23.34 -53.91
CA PRO A 424 -5.61 24.39 -52.87
C PRO A 424 -6.36 23.89 -51.60
N ASP A 425 -6.66 24.68 -50.56
CA ASP A 425 -6.48 26.12 -50.33
C ASP A 425 -6.15 26.43 -48.84
N ALA A 426 -5.93 27.70 -48.48
CA ALA A 426 -5.71 28.16 -47.10
C ALA A 426 -6.72 29.25 -46.65
N PRO A 427 -7.41 29.09 -45.50
CA PRO A 427 -8.11 30.21 -44.89
C PRO A 427 -7.10 31.24 -44.37
N LYS A 428 -7.31 32.51 -44.72
CA LYS A 428 -6.43 33.64 -44.35
C LYS A 428 -6.17 33.68 -42.85
N LYS A 429 -4.90 33.86 -42.45
CA LYS A 429 -4.53 34.18 -41.07
C LYS A 429 -5.15 35.53 -40.68
N VAL A 430 -6.09 35.50 -39.75
CA VAL A 430 -6.55 36.69 -39.00
C VAL A 430 -5.34 37.35 -38.36
N SER A 431 -5.21 38.67 -38.50
CA SER A 431 -4.04 39.38 -37.95
C SER A 431 -4.10 39.40 -36.41
N ARG A 432 -2.94 39.60 -35.76
CA ARG A 432 -2.87 39.71 -34.31
C ARG A 432 -3.74 40.86 -33.78
N ASP A 433 -3.80 41.95 -34.55
CA ASP A 433 -4.55 43.16 -34.20
C ASP A 433 -6.07 42.97 -34.38
N GLU A 434 -6.51 42.17 -35.35
CA GLU A 434 -7.92 41.74 -35.45
C GLU A 434 -8.31 40.84 -34.28
N LEU A 435 -7.43 39.91 -33.87
CA LEU A 435 -7.63 39.07 -32.69
C LEU A 435 -7.70 39.90 -31.40
N GLU A 436 -6.82 40.89 -31.21
CA GLU A 436 -6.85 41.80 -30.05
C GLU A 436 -8.07 42.75 -30.10
N THR A 437 -8.57 43.12 -31.29
CA THR A 437 -9.83 43.86 -31.46
C THR A 437 -11.06 43.00 -31.13
N ILE A 438 -11.05 41.71 -31.49
CA ILE A 438 -12.12 40.76 -31.15
C ILE A 438 -12.10 40.45 -29.65
N VAL A 439 -10.92 40.23 -29.06
CA VAL A 439 -10.76 40.01 -27.61
C VAL A 439 -11.20 41.23 -26.81
N SER A 440 -10.86 42.45 -27.22
CA SER A 440 -11.31 43.67 -26.54
C SER A 440 -12.80 43.95 -26.72
N ARG A 441 -13.42 43.59 -27.86
CA ARG A 441 -14.89 43.61 -28.03
C ARG A 441 -15.59 42.58 -27.14
N LEU A 442 -15.07 41.36 -27.04
CA LEU A 442 -15.61 40.31 -26.17
C LEU A 442 -15.47 40.69 -24.68
N GLN A 443 -14.33 41.25 -24.27
CA GLN A 443 -14.13 41.75 -22.91
C GLN A 443 -15.09 42.90 -22.55
N ARG A 444 -15.46 43.77 -23.50
CA ARG A 444 -16.47 44.82 -23.28
C ARG A 444 -17.90 44.28 -23.15
N GLN A 445 -18.22 43.09 -23.65
CA GLN A 445 -19.57 42.49 -23.54
C GLN A 445 -19.79 41.64 -22.28
N THR A 446 -18.77 41.34 -21.48
CA THR A 446 -18.91 40.47 -20.29
C THR A 446 -18.74 41.19 -18.94
N ASN A 447 -19.44 42.31 -18.74
CA ASN A 447 -19.57 42.97 -17.44
C ASN A 447 -20.79 42.46 -16.63
N SER A 448 -20.90 41.14 -16.43
CA SER A 448 -21.81 40.57 -15.42
C SER A 448 -21.20 39.38 -14.67
N GLY A 449 -21.28 39.42 -13.34
CA GLY A 449 -20.55 38.51 -12.44
C GLY A 449 -20.96 37.03 -12.52
N ARG A 450 -22.02 36.67 -13.26
CA ARG A 450 -22.51 35.28 -13.37
C ARG A 450 -21.66 34.40 -14.31
N ALA A 451 -20.96 34.97 -15.28
CA ALA A 451 -20.17 34.20 -16.26
C ALA A 451 -18.89 33.57 -15.67
N ARG A 452 -18.21 34.27 -14.74
CA ARG A 452 -16.98 33.78 -14.09
C ARG A 452 -17.22 32.47 -13.34
N THR A 453 -18.33 32.35 -12.62
CA THR A 453 -18.66 31.15 -11.82
C THR A 453 -18.92 29.91 -12.68
N ALA A 454 -19.53 30.09 -13.86
CA ALA A 454 -19.79 29.00 -14.79
C ALA A 454 -18.51 28.46 -15.47
N LEU A 455 -17.58 29.36 -15.83
CA LEU A 455 -16.30 28.98 -16.42
C LEU A 455 -15.42 28.20 -15.42
N THR A 456 -15.35 28.67 -14.16
CA THR A 456 -14.60 28.00 -13.09
C THR A 456 -15.18 26.61 -12.78
N ARG A 457 -16.51 26.43 -12.82
CA ARG A 457 -17.14 25.10 -12.71
C ARG A 457 -16.72 24.15 -13.84
N ARG A 458 -16.76 24.60 -15.10
CA ARG A 458 -16.35 23.78 -16.26
C ARG A 458 -14.86 23.40 -16.23
N ILE A 459 -13.98 24.29 -15.77
CA ILE A 459 -12.55 24.01 -15.61
C ILE A 459 -12.31 22.96 -14.51
N ASN A 460 -13.03 23.06 -13.38
CA ASN A 460 -12.92 22.09 -12.29
C ASN A 460 -13.50 20.71 -12.63
N GLN A 461 -14.59 20.65 -13.42
CA GLN A 461 -15.10 19.38 -13.98
C GLN A 461 -14.05 18.68 -14.85
N LYS A 462 -13.44 19.39 -15.82
CA LYS A 462 -12.38 18.81 -16.67
C LYS A 462 -11.12 18.39 -15.89
N ARG A 463 -10.79 19.06 -14.78
CA ARG A 463 -9.70 18.63 -13.87
C ARG A 463 -10.03 17.31 -13.15
N GLN A 464 -11.28 17.08 -12.76
CA GLN A 464 -11.68 15.80 -12.13
C GLN A 464 -11.68 14.63 -13.12
N GLU A 465 -12.02 14.85 -14.39
CA GLU A 465 -11.99 13.81 -15.42
C GLU A 465 -10.57 13.31 -15.72
N GLN A 466 -9.56 14.18 -15.71
CA GLN A 466 -8.17 13.77 -15.95
C GLN A 466 -7.53 13.00 -14.78
N SER A 467 -8.00 13.20 -13.54
CA SER A 467 -7.48 12.54 -12.34
C SER A 467 -7.75 11.02 -12.29
N LYS A 468 -8.84 10.56 -12.91
CA LYS A 468 -9.33 9.17 -12.79
C LYS A 468 -8.55 8.11 -13.59
N ASN A 469 -7.52 8.48 -14.34
CA ASN A 469 -6.93 7.63 -15.40
C ASN A 469 -5.51 7.08 -15.16
N LEU A 470 -4.94 7.16 -13.95
CA LEU A 470 -3.71 6.45 -13.59
C LEU A 470 -3.88 5.58 -12.33
N ARG A 471 -4.06 4.27 -12.54
CA ARG A 471 -3.54 3.22 -11.65
C ARG A 471 -2.97 2.09 -12.53
N VAL A 472 -1.85 1.54 -12.09
CA VAL A 472 -1.11 0.45 -12.73
C VAL A 472 -1.15 -0.74 -11.78
N ASP A 473 -1.34 -1.94 -12.32
CA ASP A 473 -1.48 -3.17 -11.55
C ASP A 473 -0.15 -3.61 -10.90
N TYR A 474 -0.24 -4.11 -9.67
CA TYR A 474 0.86 -4.83 -9.02
C TYR A 474 0.64 -6.34 -9.20
N LEU A 475 1.64 -7.01 -9.78
CA LEU A 475 1.64 -8.47 -9.90
C LEU A 475 2.00 -9.14 -8.57
N ALA A 476 1.36 -10.28 -8.30
CA ALA A 476 1.52 -11.07 -7.08
C ALA A 476 2.86 -11.83 -7.03
N PHE A 477 3.35 -12.09 -5.82
CA PHE A 477 4.47 -13.00 -5.55
C PHE A 477 3.97 -14.30 -4.88
N ASP A 478 4.56 -15.41 -5.31
CA ASP A 478 4.20 -16.80 -4.94
C ASP A 478 4.81 -17.24 -3.59
N PRO A 479 4.03 -17.76 -2.62
CA PRO A 479 4.50 -18.09 -1.28
C PRO A 479 4.96 -19.56 -1.11
N TYR A 480 5.92 -20.05 -1.91
CA TYR A 480 6.49 -21.40 -1.74
C TYR A 480 8.02 -21.48 -1.80
N ARG A 481 8.72 -20.93 -0.80
CA ARG A 481 10.03 -21.44 -0.31
C ARG A 481 10.55 -20.66 0.91
N PHE A 482 10.39 -21.20 2.12
CA PHE A 482 11.38 -21.11 3.21
C PHE A 482 11.05 -22.15 4.29
N ARG A 483 11.75 -23.30 4.25
CA ARG A 483 11.84 -24.25 5.37
C ARG A 483 13.23 -24.10 5.99
N GLY A 484 13.30 -23.82 7.29
CA GLY A 484 14.55 -23.90 8.05
C GLY A 484 14.91 -22.63 8.84
N LEU A 485 14.17 -22.36 9.92
CA LEU A 485 14.64 -21.50 11.01
C LEU A 485 14.43 -22.22 12.36
N ARG A 486 15.48 -22.21 13.19
CA ARG A 486 15.55 -22.91 14.47
C ARG A 486 14.88 -22.04 15.55
N ARG A 487 14.14 -22.65 16.49
CA ARG A 487 13.60 -21.91 17.65
C ARG A 487 14.75 -21.50 18.57
N VAL A 488 14.79 -20.21 18.91
CA VAL A 488 15.57 -19.62 20.01
C VAL A 488 14.90 -20.00 21.33
N THR A 489 15.67 -20.32 22.36
CA THR A 489 15.15 -20.75 23.67
C THR A 489 14.92 -19.57 24.62
N LYS A 490 14.02 -19.74 25.59
CA LYS A 490 13.58 -18.67 26.51
C LYS A 490 14.76 -18.01 27.25
N ASP A 491 15.72 -18.83 27.68
CA ASP A 491 16.91 -18.41 28.41
C ASP A 491 17.81 -17.43 27.61
N GLU A 492 17.77 -17.50 26.27
CA GLU A 492 18.51 -16.57 25.40
C GLU A 492 17.82 -15.19 25.32
N MET A 493 16.50 -15.11 25.50
CA MET A 493 15.78 -13.83 25.62
C MET A 493 16.00 -13.18 26.99
N ASP A 494 15.94 -13.96 28.07
CA ASP A 494 16.06 -13.42 29.43
C ASP A 494 17.46 -12.83 29.69
N SER A 495 18.51 -13.39 29.06
CA SER A 495 19.87 -12.79 29.04
C SER A 495 20.00 -11.48 28.25
N ILE A 496 19.06 -11.15 27.35
CA ILE A 496 19.03 -9.90 26.59
C ILE A 496 18.29 -8.82 27.39
N VAL A 497 17.19 -9.20 28.06
CA VAL A 497 16.40 -8.29 28.89
C VAL A 497 17.21 -7.79 30.09
N SER A 498 17.97 -8.67 30.78
CA SER A 498 18.78 -8.28 31.94
C SER A 498 19.93 -7.29 31.64
N ARG A 499 20.29 -7.13 30.36
CA ARG A 499 21.32 -6.17 29.91
C ARG A 499 20.77 -4.78 29.60
N LEU A 500 19.45 -4.60 29.59
CA LEU A 500 18.78 -3.33 29.23
C LEU A 500 18.31 -2.53 30.46
N SER A 501 18.34 -3.11 31.66
CA SER A 501 17.72 -2.54 32.87
C SER A 501 18.63 -1.64 33.72
N THR A 502 19.80 -1.23 33.24
CA THR A 502 20.77 -0.41 34.01
C THR A 502 21.06 0.95 33.37
N PHE A 503 20.14 1.91 33.53
CA PHE A 503 20.42 3.34 33.39
C PHE A 503 19.65 4.15 34.46
N PRO A 504 20.29 5.07 35.20
CA PRO A 504 19.60 5.85 36.25
C PRO A 504 18.67 6.93 35.69
N ASN A 505 17.63 7.23 36.45
CA ASN A 505 16.63 8.26 36.17
C ASN A 505 17.04 9.59 36.85
N ASP A 506 17.02 10.71 36.14
CA ASP A 506 17.14 12.04 36.78
C ASP A 506 16.32 13.14 36.10
N ARG A 507 16.05 14.21 36.86
CA ARG A 507 14.89 15.12 36.66
C ARG A 507 15.04 16.14 35.50
N LYS A 508 13.90 16.56 34.94
CA LYS A 508 13.80 17.61 33.89
C LYS A 508 13.88 19.05 34.47
N PRO A 509 14.69 19.96 33.89
CA PRO A 509 14.61 21.40 34.13
C PRO A 509 13.74 22.17 33.10
N ALA A 510 13.50 23.46 33.39
CA ALA A 510 12.52 24.31 32.73
C ALA A 510 13.02 25.00 31.44
N GLU A 511 12.10 25.68 30.74
CA GLU A 511 12.22 26.01 29.32
C GLU A 511 13.22 27.14 28.98
N SER A 512 13.51 28.04 29.93
CA SER A 512 14.45 29.16 29.75
C SER A 512 15.93 28.76 29.77
N GLU A 513 16.27 27.61 30.34
CA GLU A 513 17.65 27.09 30.40
C GLU A 513 18.09 26.41 29.10
N ARG A 514 17.15 26.07 28.21
CA ARG A 514 17.43 25.31 26.98
C ARG A 514 18.29 26.08 25.96
N TYR A 515 18.21 27.42 25.96
CA TYR A 515 18.95 28.25 25.01
C TYR A 515 20.39 28.56 25.45
N SER A 516 20.69 28.57 26.76
CA SER A 516 22.07 28.65 27.26
C SER A 516 22.77 27.30 27.16
N ILE A 517 22.10 26.22 27.58
CA ILE A 517 22.65 24.85 27.52
C ILE A 517 22.98 24.44 26.07
N ALA A 518 22.18 24.86 25.07
CA ALA A 518 22.48 24.60 23.66
C ALA A 518 23.76 25.30 23.15
N LYS A 519 24.20 26.38 23.79
CA LYS A 519 25.41 27.12 23.43
C LYS A 519 26.64 26.62 24.21
N GLU A 520 26.46 26.24 25.47
CA GLU A 520 27.54 25.72 26.33
C GLU A 520 27.88 24.24 26.03
N ASN A 521 26.90 23.43 25.61
CA ASN A 521 27.15 22.04 25.17
C ASN A 521 27.96 21.95 23.86
N HIS A 522 28.12 23.05 23.13
CA HIS A 522 28.97 23.10 21.94
C HIS A 522 30.48 23.05 22.28
N GLU A 523 30.86 23.33 23.54
CA GLU A 523 32.25 23.29 24.02
C GLU A 523 32.53 22.10 24.97
N LYS A 524 31.51 21.46 25.54
CA LYS A 524 31.65 20.38 26.53
C LYS A 524 31.49 18.95 25.99
N LEU A 525 31.14 18.76 24.72
CA LEU A 525 31.13 17.44 24.05
C LEU A 525 32.54 17.02 23.59
N GLY A 526 33.40 16.75 24.58
CA GLY A 526 34.73 16.19 24.35
C GLY A 526 34.67 14.76 23.82
N VAL A 527 35.54 14.47 22.83
CA VAL A 527 35.90 13.10 22.38
C VAL A 527 34.76 12.27 21.78
N LEU A 528 34.17 12.75 20.68
CA LEU A 528 33.59 11.83 19.69
C LEU A 528 34.73 11.06 19.00
N ASN A 529 34.76 9.74 19.23
CA ASN A 529 35.82 8.86 18.75
C ASN A 529 35.98 8.90 17.21
N SER A 530 37.22 8.72 16.78
CA SER A 530 37.64 8.91 15.38
C SER A 530 36.97 7.93 14.40
N TYR A 531 36.19 8.45 13.46
CA TYR A 531 35.72 7.70 12.29
C TYR A 531 36.36 8.23 11.00
N ARG A 532 36.81 7.30 10.15
CA ARG A 532 37.94 7.52 9.26
C ARG A 532 37.63 7.00 7.85
N TRP A 533 37.51 7.95 6.93
CA TRP A 533 37.48 7.77 5.48
C TRP A 533 36.19 7.33 4.78
N LYS A 534 35.74 8.19 3.84
CA LYS A 534 34.45 8.17 3.13
C LYS A 534 34.58 8.86 1.75
N GLY A 535 34.72 8.12 0.63
CA GLY A 535 35.11 8.65 -0.70
C GLY A 535 33.96 9.12 -1.61
N ILE A 536 34.19 10.17 -2.42
CA ILE A 536 33.16 10.88 -3.24
C ILE A 536 33.71 11.30 -4.63
N ARG A 537 32.85 11.38 -5.66
CA ARG A 537 33.03 12.31 -6.80
C ARG A 537 32.94 13.77 -6.30
N ALA A 538 34.03 14.25 -5.71
CA ALA A 538 34.06 15.47 -4.91
C ALA A 538 34.34 16.76 -5.68
N SER A 539 34.64 16.68 -6.99
CA SER A 539 35.23 17.78 -7.76
C SER A 539 34.30 18.97 -8.11
N SER A 540 33.03 18.96 -7.67
CA SER A 540 32.06 20.05 -7.90
C SER A 540 30.71 19.78 -7.22
N GLY A 541 30.02 20.84 -6.76
CA GLY A 541 28.59 20.78 -6.41
C GLY A 541 28.30 19.91 -5.19
N ILE A 542 27.29 19.02 -5.25
CA ILE A 542 26.90 18.16 -4.11
C ILE A 542 28.10 17.42 -3.52
N GLY A 543 29.00 16.90 -4.37
CA GLY A 543 30.16 16.14 -3.90
C GLY A 543 31.23 17.00 -3.22
N GLU A 544 31.38 18.24 -3.67
CA GLU A 544 32.28 19.24 -3.08
C GLU A 544 31.75 19.67 -1.71
N SER A 545 30.51 20.15 -1.64
CA SER A 545 29.90 20.55 -0.37
C SER A 545 29.80 19.41 0.64
N THR A 546 29.65 18.16 0.17
CA THR A 546 29.77 16.98 1.04
C THR A 546 31.19 16.79 1.55
N ALA A 547 32.22 16.84 0.69
CA ALA A 547 33.62 16.73 1.13
C ALA A 547 33.99 17.80 2.16
N LEU A 548 33.55 19.05 1.97
CA LEU A 548 33.78 20.15 2.91
C LEU A 548 33.07 19.92 4.25
N LEU A 549 31.81 19.48 4.24
CA LEU A 549 31.03 19.22 5.46
C LEU A 549 31.58 18.02 6.27
N PHE A 550 32.18 17.03 5.59
CA PHE A 550 32.90 15.93 6.25
C PHE A 550 34.27 16.39 6.80
N ALA A 551 34.96 17.30 6.10
CA ALA A 551 36.20 17.91 6.59
C ALA A 551 35.96 18.76 7.86
N GLU A 552 34.88 19.54 7.92
CA GLU A 552 34.43 20.24 9.14
C GLU A 552 34.17 19.28 10.31
N SER A 553 33.73 18.05 9.99
CA SER A 553 33.51 16.97 10.97
C SER A 553 34.80 16.21 11.33
N LYS A 554 35.97 16.70 10.91
CA LYS A 554 37.31 16.07 11.04
C LYS A 554 37.40 14.64 10.48
N ALA A 555 36.48 14.25 9.59
CA ALA A 555 36.54 12.97 8.93
C ALA A 555 37.61 13.00 7.85
N LYS A 556 38.47 11.97 7.78
CA LYS A 556 39.39 11.79 6.65
C LYS A 556 38.58 11.60 5.36
N VAL A 557 39.09 12.09 4.22
CA VAL A 557 38.37 12.08 2.94
C VAL A 557 39.24 11.60 1.78
N VAL A 558 38.61 11.03 0.75
CA VAL A 558 39.20 10.93 -0.59
C VAL A 558 38.29 11.59 -1.58
N LEU A 559 38.95 12.27 -2.48
CA LEU A 559 38.34 12.99 -3.56
C LEU A 559 38.70 12.19 -4.83
N ALA A 560 37.69 11.54 -5.42
CA ALA A 560 37.86 10.60 -6.52
C ALA A 560 37.05 11.04 -7.76
N ALA A 561 37.73 11.57 -8.77
CA ALA A 561 37.12 12.01 -10.03
C ALA A 561 38.12 12.03 -11.19
N ARG A 562 37.66 12.36 -12.39
CA ARG A 562 38.49 12.37 -13.61
C ARG A 562 39.40 13.59 -13.75
N ASN A 563 38.97 14.73 -13.22
CA ASN A 563 39.71 16.01 -13.31
C ASN A 563 40.49 16.23 -11.99
N VAL A 564 41.81 16.11 -12.06
CA VAL A 564 42.70 16.21 -10.89
C VAL A 564 42.78 17.63 -10.35
N GLU A 565 42.86 18.65 -11.21
CA GLU A 565 42.94 20.06 -10.77
C GLU A 565 41.78 20.47 -9.85
N ASN A 566 40.56 20.03 -10.17
CA ASN A 566 39.40 20.32 -9.33
C ASN A 566 39.39 19.48 -8.04
N LEU A 567 39.98 18.28 -8.03
CA LEU A 567 40.17 17.51 -6.80
C LEU A 567 41.19 18.20 -5.88
N GLU A 568 42.28 18.75 -6.41
CA GLU A 568 43.29 19.46 -5.62
C GLU A 568 42.77 20.80 -5.06
N LYS A 569 41.91 21.50 -5.80
CA LYS A 569 41.17 22.68 -5.28
C LYS A 569 40.29 22.28 -4.08
N VAL A 570 39.50 21.22 -4.22
CA VAL A 570 38.64 20.73 -3.13
C VAL A 570 39.46 20.16 -1.98
N ALA A 571 40.60 19.49 -2.24
CA ALA A 571 41.54 19.05 -1.22
C ALA A 571 42.06 20.24 -0.40
N SER A 572 42.44 21.32 -1.07
CA SER A 572 42.91 22.56 -0.44
C SER A 572 41.82 23.20 0.43
N LEU A 573 40.57 23.22 -0.05
CA LEU A 573 39.43 23.69 0.75
C LEU A 573 39.09 22.76 1.93
N CYS A 574 39.24 21.44 1.79
CA CYS A 574 39.10 20.51 2.91
C CYS A 574 40.17 20.76 3.99
N LYS A 575 41.39 21.14 3.61
CA LYS A 575 42.46 21.52 4.55
C LYS A 575 42.12 22.78 5.33
N THR A 576 41.62 23.84 4.66
CA THR A 576 41.18 25.07 5.36
C THR A 576 39.98 24.86 6.27
N LYS A 577 39.22 23.76 6.10
CA LYS A 577 38.15 23.30 7.00
C LYS A 577 38.63 22.45 8.18
N GLY A 578 39.93 22.24 8.36
CA GLY A 578 40.53 21.62 9.55
C GLY A 578 41.12 20.22 9.37
N LEU A 579 41.33 19.76 8.14
CA LEU A 579 42.05 18.52 7.84
C LEU A 579 43.54 18.77 7.55
N SER A 580 44.40 17.81 7.89
CA SER A 580 45.81 17.81 7.49
C SER A 580 46.03 17.14 6.12
N ASP A 581 47.22 17.31 5.54
CA ASP A 581 47.66 16.57 4.34
C ASP A 581 47.63 15.03 4.55
N SER A 582 47.71 14.56 5.79
CA SER A 582 47.59 13.13 6.10
C SER A 582 46.15 12.61 6.09
N ASP A 583 45.16 13.52 6.11
CA ASP A 583 43.73 13.22 6.21
C ASP A 583 42.99 13.28 4.87
N VAL A 584 43.63 13.84 3.85
CA VAL A 584 43.10 13.92 2.48
C VAL A 584 43.94 13.03 1.56
N LEU A 585 43.28 12.29 0.67
CA LEU A 585 43.94 11.55 -0.42
C LEU A 585 43.19 11.83 -1.73
N VAL A 586 43.89 12.31 -2.74
CA VAL A 586 43.33 12.58 -4.07
C VAL A 586 43.65 11.39 -4.98
N ILE A 587 42.64 10.88 -5.68
CA ILE A 587 42.80 9.76 -6.63
C ILE A 587 42.10 10.12 -7.94
N GLN A 588 42.84 10.13 -9.04
CA GLN A 588 42.23 10.22 -10.36
C GLN A 588 41.48 8.91 -10.65
N CYS A 589 40.18 8.99 -10.90
CA CYS A 589 39.33 7.82 -11.11
C CYS A 589 38.24 8.12 -12.15
N ASP A 590 38.23 7.36 -13.25
CA ASP A 590 36.98 7.17 -14.00
C ASP A 590 36.22 5.97 -13.46
N VAL A 591 35.02 6.24 -12.96
CA VAL A 591 34.15 5.28 -12.26
C VAL A 591 33.56 4.22 -13.20
N THR A 592 33.72 4.36 -14.51
CA THR A 592 33.34 3.36 -15.51
C THR A 592 34.41 2.28 -15.72
N SER A 593 35.64 2.47 -15.23
CA SER A 593 36.74 1.51 -15.33
C SER A 593 36.87 0.71 -14.03
N GLU A 594 36.80 -0.62 -14.13
CA GLU A 594 36.92 -1.52 -12.97
C GLU A 594 38.31 -1.45 -12.33
N ASP A 595 39.38 -1.31 -13.11
CA ASP A 595 40.75 -1.13 -12.61
C ASP A 595 40.92 0.16 -11.80
N ASN A 596 40.29 1.26 -12.24
CA ASN A 596 40.28 2.52 -11.49
C ASN A 596 39.49 2.39 -10.18
N LEU A 597 38.35 1.69 -10.18
CA LEU A 597 37.56 1.44 -8.97
C LEU A 597 38.33 0.55 -7.98
N LYS A 598 39.03 -0.48 -8.47
CA LYS A 598 39.90 -1.33 -7.64
C LYS A 598 41.06 -0.53 -7.04
N THR A 599 41.79 0.23 -7.87
CA THR A 599 42.89 1.11 -7.42
C THR A 599 42.42 2.12 -6.38
N LEU A 600 41.22 2.69 -6.55
CA LEU A 600 40.59 3.58 -5.57
C LEU A 600 40.39 2.92 -4.20
N VAL A 601 39.91 1.68 -4.17
CA VAL A 601 39.71 0.92 -2.92
C VAL A 601 41.05 0.48 -2.31
N ASP A 602 41.97 -0.05 -3.13
CA ASP A 602 43.26 -0.55 -2.68
C ASP A 602 44.13 0.56 -2.06
N GLU A 603 44.31 1.70 -2.74
CA GLU A 603 45.08 2.84 -2.21
C GLU A 603 44.41 3.50 -0.99
N THR A 604 43.07 3.51 -0.94
CA THR A 604 42.33 3.95 0.24
C THR A 604 42.64 3.08 1.46
N VAL A 605 42.53 1.75 1.31
CA VAL A 605 42.74 0.79 2.40
C VAL A 605 44.21 0.78 2.83
N LYS A 606 45.14 0.93 1.88
CA LYS A 606 46.57 1.12 2.14
C LYS A 606 46.88 2.40 2.92
N LYS A 607 46.21 3.52 2.63
CA LYS A 607 46.41 4.81 3.33
C LYS A 607 45.75 4.84 4.72
N PHE A 608 44.53 4.30 4.86
CA PHE A 608 43.68 4.52 6.05
C PHE A 608 43.28 3.25 6.82
N GLY A 609 43.52 2.05 6.29
CA GLY A 609 43.27 0.74 6.91
C GLY A 609 41.81 0.26 6.90
N ARG A 610 40.84 1.15 6.68
CA ARG A 610 39.39 0.86 6.78
C ARG A 610 38.54 1.78 5.89
N ILE A 611 37.27 1.43 5.72
CA ILE A 611 36.25 2.22 5.00
C ILE A 611 34.99 2.28 5.86
N ASP A 612 34.46 3.49 6.12
CA ASP A 612 33.36 3.69 7.09
C ASP A 612 32.02 4.18 6.47
N VAL A 613 32.00 4.86 5.31
CA VAL A 613 30.79 4.94 4.43
C VAL A 613 31.14 5.08 2.96
N LEU A 614 30.43 4.29 2.16
CA LEU A 614 30.18 4.47 0.74
C LEU A 614 29.41 5.77 0.39
N ILE A 615 29.99 6.82 -0.22
CA ILE A 615 29.18 7.94 -0.77
C ILE A 615 29.16 7.90 -2.30
N ASN A 616 28.12 7.28 -2.85
CA ASN A 616 27.95 7.10 -4.29
C ASN A 616 27.29 8.33 -4.94
N ASN A 617 28.08 9.39 -5.15
CA ASN A 617 27.64 10.67 -5.75
C ASN A 617 27.77 10.73 -7.29
N ALA A 618 28.37 9.74 -7.95
CA ALA A 618 28.64 9.83 -9.37
C ALA A 618 27.34 9.84 -10.21
N GLY A 619 27.23 10.80 -11.12
CA GLY A 619 26.09 10.90 -12.01
C GLY A 619 26.36 11.76 -13.26
N LYS A 620 25.54 11.51 -14.28
CA LYS A 620 25.36 12.30 -15.50
C LYS A 620 23.89 12.25 -15.94
N GLY A 621 23.50 13.16 -16.82
CA GLY A 621 22.21 13.11 -17.50
C GLY A 621 22.34 13.69 -18.90
N THR A 622 21.34 13.45 -19.73
CA THR A 622 21.23 14.03 -21.08
C THR A 622 19.73 14.19 -21.37
N PRO A 623 19.26 15.36 -21.83
CA PRO A 623 17.89 15.52 -22.31
C PRO A 623 17.59 14.56 -23.45
N GLY A 624 16.46 13.87 -23.36
CA GLY A 624 16.04 12.91 -24.37
C GLY A 624 14.82 12.09 -23.97
N ASN A 625 14.03 11.72 -24.97
CA ASN A 625 12.92 10.79 -24.86
C ASN A 625 13.17 9.58 -25.78
N VAL A 626 12.33 8.55 -25.66
CA VAL A 626 12.47 7.26 -26.37
C VAL A 626 12.61 7.38 -27.90
N MET A 627 12.08 8.44 -28.52
CA MET A 627 12.14 8.63 -29.98
C MET A 627 13.50 9.19 -30.46
N VAL A 628 14.28 9.80 -29.57
CA VAL A 628 15.48 10.59 -29.93
C VAL A 628 16.74 10.24 -29.15
N THR A 629 16.65 9.44 -28.07
CA THR A 629 17.80 9.02 -27.29
C THR A 629 18.46 7.79 -27.93
N PRO A 630 19.70 7.87 -28.42
CA PRO A 630 20.41 6.69 -28.93
C PRO A 630 20.70 5.69 -27.82
N GLU A 631 20.74 4.41 -28.16
CA GLU A 631 21.07 3.31 -27.23
C GLU A 631 22.41 3.54 -26.52
N ALA A 632 23.45 3.98 -27.26
CA ALA A 632 24.75 4.34 -26.69
C ALA A 632 24.67 5.42 -25.60
N THR A 633 23.73 6.36 -25.69
CA THR A 633 23.50 7.39 -24.65
C THR A 633 22.79 6.81 -23.42
N LEU A 634 21.86 5.87 -23.62
CA LEU A 634 21.25 5.11 -22.52
C LEU A 634 22.30 4.27 -21.78
N ASP A 635 23.15 3.53 -22.51
CA ASP A 635 24.22 2.73 -21.95
C ASP A 635 25.24 3.56 -21.17
N ASP A 636 25.72 4.66 -21.75
CA ASP A 636 26.65 5.59 -21.10
C ASP A 636 26.06 6.18 -19.80
N ILE A 637 24.78 6.56 -19.80
CA ILE A 637 24.07 6.97 -18.58
C ILE A 637 23.96 5.82 -17.57
N MET A 638 23.62 4.60 -17.98
CA MET A 638 23.52 3.43 -17.10
C MET A 638 24.87 2.98 -16.54
N ASN A 639 25.93 3.05 -17.34
CA ASN A 639 27.30 2.72 -16.95
C ASN A 639 27.77 3.67 -15.83
N VAL A 640 27.54 4.98 -15.97
CA VAL A 640 27.92 5.97 -14.95
C VAL A 640 26.96 5.98 -13.76
N ASN A 641 25.65 6.03 -13.96
CA ASN A 641 24.68 6.27 -12.87
C ASN A 641 24.30 5.01 -12.07
N PHE A 642 24.57 3.82 -12.60
CA PHE A 642 24.17 2.56 -11.97
C PHE A 642 25.32 1.54 -11.89
N LYS A 643 25.91 1.12 -13.01
CA LYS A 643 26.93 0.04 -12.99
C LYS A 643 28.17 0.43 -12.19
N SER A 644 28.63 1.69 -12.29
CA SER A 644 29.74 2.19 -11.47
C SER A 644 29.48 2.09 -9.97
N ILE A 645 28.25 2.41 -9.54
CA ILE A 645 27.82 2.38 -8.15
C ILE A 645 27.71 0.94 -7.65
N TYR A 646 27.14 0.05 -8.46
CA TYR A 646 27.09 -1.39 -8.18
C TYR A 646 28.50 -1.97 -7.98
N ASN A 647 29.41 -1.72 -8.94
CA ASN A 647 30.79 -2.24 -8.90
C ASN A 647 31.58 -1.69 -7.71
N LEU A 648 31.54 -0.37 -7.48
CA LEU A 648 32.26 0.24 -6.36
C LEU A 648 31.68 -0.19 -4.99
N SER A 649 30.36 -0.33 -4.88
CA SER A 649 29.74 -0.85 -3.65
C SER A 649 30.17 -2.29 -3.39
N ARG A 650 30.16 -3.16 -4.42
CA ARG A 650 30.66 -4.54 -4.33
C ARG A 650 32.10 -4.63 -3.83
N LEU A 651 33.00 -3.75 -4.32
CA LEU A 651 34.39 -3.71 -3.87
C LEU A 651 34.54 -3.19 -2.43
N CYS A 652 33.71 -2.23 -2.00
CA CYS A 652 33.75 -1.68 -0.65
C CYS A 652 33.08 -2.56 0.41
N VAL A 653 32.11 -3.41 0.06
CA VAL A 653 31.33 -4.24 1.01
C VAL A 653 32.20 -5.06 1.98
N PRO A 654 33.26 -5.78 1.56
CA PRO A 654 34.14 -6.52 2.48
C PRO A 654 34.86 -5.63 3.52
N HIS A 655 35.03 -4.34 3.24
CA HIS A 655 35.63 -3.38 4.17
C HIS A 655 34.57 -2.74 5.07
N LEU A 656 33.38 -2.43 4.52
CA LEU A 656 32.23 -1.89 5.27
C LEU A 656 31.67 -2.89 6.30
N ILE A 657 31.68 -4.19 5.99
CA ILE A 657 31.28 -5.25 6.94
C ILE A 657 32.19 -5.25 8.18
N LYS A 658 33.50 -5.05 8.01
CA LYS A 658 34.47 -5.00 9.12
C LYS A 658 34.26 -3.79 10.04
N THR A 659 33.68 -2.72 9.51
CA THR A 659 33.48 -1.45 10.22
C THR A 659 32.04 -1.23 10.70
N GLN A 660 31.10 -2.10 10.29
CA GLN A 660 29.64 -1.90 10.46
C GLN A 660 29.22 -0.54 9.88
N GLY A 661 29.78 -0.21 8.71
CA GLY A 661 29.69 1.11 8.10
C GLY A 661 28.32 1.44 7.50
N SER A 662 28.28 2.50 6.70
CA SER A 662 27.09 2.90 5.95
C SER A 662 27.36 2.89 4.43
N ILE A 663 26.32 3.05 3.63
CA ILE A 663 26.36 3.44 2.21
C ILE A 663 25.25 4.48 2.00
N VAL A 664 25.59 5.62 1.41
CA VAL A 664 24.67 6.68 1.01
C VAL A 664 24.78 6.88 -0.50
N ASN A 665 23.74 6.50 -1.21
CA ASN A 665 23.59 6.70 -2.64
C ASN A 665 22.99 8.07 -2.93
N VAL A 666 23.49 8.80 -3.93
CA VAL A 666 22.88 10.06 -4.38
C VAL A 666 22.04 9.76 -5.62
N SER A 667 20.76 9.53 -5.41
CA SER A 667 19.79 9.25 -6.46
C SER A 667 19.18 10.56 -7.00
N SER A 668 17.87 10.62 -7.20
CA SER A 668 17.12 11.82 -7.60
C SER A 668 15.63 11.61 -7.40
N ILE A 669 14.85 12.69 -7.30
CA ILE A 669 13.40 12.62 -7.47
C ILE A 669 13.00 11.98 -8.81
N GLY A 670 13.87 12.05 -9.83
CA GLY A 670 13.68 11.38 -11.12
C GLY A 670 13.61 9.85 -11.06
N GLY A 671 14.04 9.22 -9.96
CA GLY A 671 13.88 7.77 -9.74
C GLY A 671 12.49 7.36 -9.25
N GLN A 672 11.72 8.31 -8.69
CA GLN A 672 10.37 8.09 -8.14
C GLN A 672 9.27 8.81 -8.93
N ARG A 673 9.59 9.93 -9.59
CA ARG A 673 8.66 10.68 -10.46
C ARG A 673 9.23 10.79 -11.87
N ALA A 674 8.49 10.27 -12.85
CA ALA A 674 8.86 10.35 -14.25
C ALA A 674 8.94 11.81 -14.73
N GLY A 675 10.07 12.17 -15.36
CA GLY A 675 10.27 13.44 -16.05
C GLY A 675 10.27 13.24 -17.56
N PRO A 676 9.34 13.85 -18.32
CA PRO A 676 9.43 13.90 -19.78
C PRO A 676 10.78 14.47 -20.24
N ASN A 677 11.32 13.93 -21.32
CA ASN A 677 12.67 14.25 -21.85
C ASN A 677 13.84 13.97 -20.88
N LEU A 678 13.67 13.08 -19.89
CA LEU A 678 14.75 12.58 -19.04
C LEU A 678 14.76 11.04 -18.96
N SER A 679 14.32 10.35 -20.01
CA SER A 679 14.00 8.90 -19.97
C SER A 679 15.15 8.03 -19.42
N ALA A 680 16.34 8.08 -20.04
CA ALA A 680 17.50 7.31 -19.59
C ALA A 680 17.95 7.67 -18.17
N TYR A 681 17.88 8.96 -17.81
CA TYR A 681 18.24 9.44 -16.48
C TYR A 681 17.29 8.90 -15.40
N CYS A 682 15.98 9.05 -15.60
CA CYS A 682 14.95 8.53 -14.70
C CYS A 682 15.07 7.02 -14.49
N ILE A 683 15.25 6.24 -15.57
CA ILE A 683 15.46 4.78 -15.50
C ILE A 683 16.70 4.45 -14.65
N SER A 684 17.83 5.13 -14.88
CA SER A 684 19.06 4.88 -14.12
C SER A 684 18.94 5.19 -12.62
N LYS A 685 18.15 6.20 -12.25
CA LYS A 685 17.90 6.57 -10.85
C LYS A 685 16.85 5.66 -10.19
N ALA A 686 15.84 5.19 -10.92
CA ALA A 686 14.92 4.16 -10.44
C ALA A 686 15.64 2.83 -10.16
N ALA A 687 16.59 2.43 -11.02
CA ALA A 687 17.44 1.27 -10.79
C ALA A 687 18.29 1.42 -9.52
N LEU A 688 18.88 2.60 -9.29
CA LEU A 688 19.63 2.93 -8.07
C LEU A 688 18.75 2.92 -6.80
N ASP A 689 17.52 3.42 -6.88
CA ASP A 689 16.56 3.38 -5.77
C ASP A 689 16.15 1.95 -5.40
N MET A 690 16.08 1.03 -6.37
CA MET A 690 15.84 -0.39 -6.11
C MET A 690 17.09 -1.07 -5.53
N PHE A 691 18.27 -0.84 -6.12
CA PHE A 691 19.54 -1.38 -5.62
C PHE A 691 19.85 -0.95 -4.19
N THR A 692 19.53 0.30 -3.82
CA THR A 692 19.64 0.78 -2.43
C THR A 692 18.84 -0.10 -1.46
N ARG A 693 17.61 -0.46 -1.82
CA ARG A 693 16.72 -1.29 -0.99
C ARG A 693 17.15 -2.75 -0.95
N LEU A 694 17.61 -3.31 -2.06
CA LEU A 694 18.18 -4.66 -2.11
C LEU A 694 19.42 -4.77 -1.22
N LEU A 695 20.40 -3.89 -1.42
CA LEU A 695 21.65 -3.90 -0.68
C LEU A 695 21.45 -3.59 0.82
N ALA A 696 20.44 -2.80 1.18
CA ALA A 696 20.04 -2.59 2.57
C ALA A 696 19.56 -3.88 3.26
N LEU A 697 18.83 -4.74 2.55
CA LEU A 697 18.37 -6.03 3.07
C LEU A 697 19.50 -7.07 3.11
N GLU A 698 20.34 -7.11 2.06
CA GLU A 698 21.46 -8.04 1.92
C GLU A 698 22.55 -7.81 2.98
N LEU A 699 22.81 -6.55 3.36
CA LEU A 699 23.88 -6.18 4.29
C LEU A 699 23.42 -5.88 5.74
N ALA A 700 22.11 -5.87 5.99
CA ALA A 700 21.54 -5.67 7.33
C ALA A 700 22.07 -6.68 8.38
N PRO A 701 22.20 -8.00 8.08
CA PRO A 701 22.73 -8.98 9.02
C PRO A 701 24.16 -8.68 9.49
N GLN A 702 24.95 -7.99 8.65
CA GLN A 702 26.32 -7.55 8.93
C GLN A 702 26.38 -6.13 9.51
N LYS A 703 25.22 -5.55 9.85
CA LYS A 703 25.03 -4.20 10.41
C LYS A 703 25.54 -3.06 9.52
N VAL A 704 25.65 -3.27 8.20
CA VAL A 704 25.96 -2.19 7.26
C VAL A 704 24.64 -1.54 6.82
N ARG A 705 24.51 -0.23 7.04
CA ARG A 705 23.31 0.53 6.65
C ARG A 705 23.43 0.97 5.20
N VAL A 706 22.34 0.96 4.43
CA VAL A 706 22.34 1.45 3.04
C VAL A 706 21.12 2.33 2.81
N ASN A 707 21.34 3.59 2.46
CA ASN A 707 20.27 4.56 2.22
C ASN A 707 20.54 5.35 0.93
N SER A 708 19.51 6.05 0.45
CA SER A 708 19.62 7.00 -0.65
C SER A 708 19.18 8.38 -0.20
N VAL A 709 19.85 9.42 -0.71
CA VAL A 709 19.29 10.77 -0.79
C VAL A 709 18.76 10.95 -2.21
N ASN A 710 17.54 11.48 -2.34
CA ASN A 710 16.85 11.70 -3.60
C ASN A 710 16.61 13.21 -3.80
N PRO A 711 17.57 13.96 -4.37
CA PRO A 711 17.43 15.41 -4.52
C PRO A 711 16.40 15.80 -5.58
N GLY A 712 15.82 16.99 -5.38
CA GLY A 712 15.08 17.73 -6.40
C GLY A 712 16.02 18.35 -7.44
N PHE A 713 15.69 19.57 -7.90
CA PHE A 713 16.66 20.34 -8.67
C PHE A 713 17.56 21.13 -7.73
N ILE A 714 18.87 20.97 -7.89
CA ILE A 714 19.91 21.55 -7.03
C ILE A 714 20.86 22.39 -7.89
N LEU A 715 21.18 23.60 -7.44
CA LEU A 715 22.10 24.52 -8.11
C LEU A 715 23.52 23.94 -8.16
N THR A 716 23.84 23.28 -9.26
CA THR A 716 25.14 22.64 -9.52
C THR A 716 25.50 22.75 -11.00
N PRO A 717 26.76 22.53 -11.38
CA PRO A 717 27.16 22.39 -12.78
C PRO A 717 26.48 21.21 -13.53
N PHE A 718 25.68 20.37 -12.87
CA PHE A 718 25.03 19.20 -13.47
C PHE A 718 24.21 19.54 -14.71
N ALA A 719 23.38 20.59 -14.69
CA ALA A 719 22.54 20.94 -15.83
C ALA A 719 23.39 21.34 -17.06
N LYS A 720 24.42 22.17 -16.85
CA LYS A 720 25.41 22.54 -17.88
C LYS A 720 26.15 21.31 -18.42
N ASN A 721 26.61 20.42 -17.54
CA ASN A 721 27.31 19.19 -17.90
C ASN A 721 26.39 18.16 -18.58
N ALA A 722 25.07 18.27 -18.40
CA ALA A 722 24.06 17.48 -19.10
C ALA A 722 23.70 18.05 -20.49
N GLY A 723 24.42 19.08 -20.97
CA GLY A 723 24.20 19.67 -22.29
C GLY A 723 23.05 20.69 -22.35
N TRP A 724 22.58 21.21 -21.20
CA TRP A 724 21.52 22.22 -21.19
C TRP A 724 22.07 23.57 -21.67
N THR A 725 21.34 24.22 -22.58
CA THR A 725 21.64 25.60 -22.97
C THR A 725 21.28 26.57 -21.85
N SER A 726 21.88 27.76 -21.84
CA SER A 726 21.55 28.81 -20.85
C SER A 726 20.05 29.16 -20.86
N ALA A 727 19.41 29.16 -22.03
CA ALA A 727 17.97 29.40 -22.16
C ALA A 727 17.13 28.29 -21.50
N MET A 728 17.49 27.02 -21.70
CA MET A 728 16.83 25.88 -21.04
C MET A 728 17.01 25.91 -19.51
N ALA A 729 18.20 26.31 -19.04
CA ALA A 729 18.45 26.45 -17.60
C ALA A 729 17.56 27.55 -16.98
N THR A 730 17.48 28.73 -17.61
CA THR A 730 16.65 29.85 -17.12
C THR A 730 15.15 29.55 -17.15
N ASP A 731 14.63 29.00 -18.25
CA ASP A 731 13.22 28.58 -18.36
C ASP A 731 12.87 27.54 -17.27
N TYR A 732 13.75 26.56 -17.04
CA TYR A 732 13.50 25.56 -16.00
C TYR A 732 13.54 26.16 -14.60
N LEU A 733 14.49 27.05 -14.29
CA LEU A 733 14.58 27.75 -13.01
C LEU A 733 13.30 28.56 -12.70
N GLU A 734 12.71 29.22 -13.70
CA GLU A 734 11.41 29.87 -13.56
C GLU A 734 10.30 28.86 -13.24
N ARG A 735 10.25 27.73 -13.96
CA ARG A 735 9.28 26.65 -13.69
C ARG A 735 9.44 26.06 -12.28
N LEU A 736 10.63 26.06 -11.68
CA LEU A 736 10.85 25.56 -10.31
C LEU A 736 10.08 26.36 -9.25
N LYS A 737 9.74 27.63 -9.50
CA LYS A 737 8.87 28.40 -8.59
C LYS A 737 7.48 27.76 -8.42
N VAL A 738 7.05 26.94 -9.38
CA VAL A 738 5.77 26.19 -9.36
C VAL A 738 6.00 24.69 -9.13
N LEU A 739 7.07 24.12 -9.70
CA LEU A 739 7.35 22.68 -9.62
C LEU A 739 7.97 22.21 -8.30
N GLN A 740 8.41 23.12 -7.43
CA GLN A 740 8.93 22.81 -6.09
C GLN A 740 8.10 23.60 -5.05
N PRO A 741 7.29 22.94 -4.21
CA PRO A 741 6.38 23.61 -3.26
C PRO A 741 6.96 24.68 -2.33
N LEU A 742 8.20 24.55 -1.83
CA LEU A 742 8.84 25.63 -1.04
C LEU A 742 9.54 26.70 -1.90
N GLY A 743 9.42 26.60 -3.23
CA GLY A 743 9.92 27.56 -4.21
C GLY A 743 11.40 27.37 -4.56
N GLY A 744 11.70 27.35 -5.87
CA GLY A 744 13.07 27.48 -6.39
C GLY A 744 13.96 26.25 -6.19
N ALA A 745 15.21 26.39 -6.63
CA ALA A 745 16.22 25.33 -6.61
C ALA A 745 16.91 25.22 -5.24
N GLY A 746 17.15 23.98 -4.79
CA GLY A 746 17.93 23.72 -3.57
C GLY A 746 19.43 23.98 -3.75
N LYS A 747 20.16 24.08 -2.64
CA LYS A 747 21.62 24.27 -2.64
C LYS A 747 22.35 22.93 -2.43
N PRO A 748 23.60 22.79 -2.91
CA PRO A 748 24.41 21.60 -2.67
C PRO A 748 24.54 21.23 -1.18
N GLU A 749 24.57 22.24 -0.30
CA GLU A 749 24.70 22.08 1.16
C GLU A 749 23.47 21.39 1.77
N ASP A 750 22.28 21.55 1.18
CA ASP A 750 21.05 20.92 1.68
C ASP A 750 21.12 19.39 1.51
N VAL A 751 21.67 18.95 0.37
CA VAL A 751 21.92 17.53 0.10
C VAL A 751 23.10 17.01 0.93
N ALA A 752 24.18 17.79 1.07
CA ALA A 752 25.34 17.41 1.87
C ALA A 752 24.99 17.14 3.34
N LYS A 753 24.12 17.97 3.95
CA LYS A 753 23.61 17.77 5.32
C LYS A 753 22.84 16.45 5.46
N ALA A 754 21.97 16.13 4.50
CA ALA A 754 21.23 14.87 4.48
C ALA A 754 22.15 13.65 4.30
N ILE A 755 23.19 13.76 3.47
CA ILE A 755 24.22 12.72 3.33
C ILE A 755 24.97 12.53 4.65
N ARG A 756 25.38 13.60 5.33
CA ARG A 756 26.05 13.54 6.64
C ARG A 756 25.19 12.84 7.69
N PHE A 757 23.90 13.17 7.78
CA PHE A 757 22.95 12.52 8.69
C PHE A 757 22.85 11.01 8.43
N LEU A 758 22.59 10.59 7.18
CA LEU A 758 22.48 9.16 6.86
C LEU A 758 23.81 8.39 7.05
N ALA A 759 24.94 9.09 6.96
CA ALA A 759 26.29 8.57 7.17
C ALA A 759 26.74 8.54 8.64
N SER A 760 26.05 9.22 9.56
CA SER A 760 26.37 9.28 10.99
C SER A 760 25.55 8.26 11.80
N ASP A 761 25.85 8.17 13.10
CA ASP A 761 25.15 7.29 14.04
C ASP A 761 23.79 7.83 14.49
N GLU A 762 23.48 9.09 14.17
CA GLU A 762 22.12 9.67 14.32
C GLU A 762 21.10 8.93 13.45
N ALA A 763 21.55 8.34 12.33
CA ALA A 763 20.76 7.49 11.45
C ALA A 763 20.98 5.98 11.70
N SER A 764 21.43 5.59 12.90
CA SER A 764 21.72 4.19 13.29
C SER A 764 20.54 3.22 13.10
N PHE A 765 19.30 3.69 13.23
CA PHE A 765 18.09 2.89 12.97
C PHE A 765 17.48 3.08 11.57
N THR A 766 18.21 3.74 10.66
CA THR A 766 17.75 4.04 9.30
C THR A 766 18.55 3.24 8.27
N THR A 767 17.88 2.31 7.58
CA THR A 767 18.40 1.56 6.42
C THR A 767 17.28 1.30 5.41
N GLY A 768 17.63 1.18 4.12
CA GLY A 768 16.69 1.02 3.00
C GLY A 768 15.90 2.28 2.63
N HIS A 769 16.14 3.41 3.28
CA HIS A 769 15.33 4.62 3.12
C HIS A 769 15.74 5.46 1.89
N LEU A 770 14.76 6.09 1.25
CA LEU A 770 14.93 7.03 0.14
C LEU A 770 14.56 8.44 0.63
N LEU A 771 15.54 9.19 1.13
CA LEU A 771 15.34 10.49 1.76
C LEU A 771 15.20 11.60 0.71
N PHE A 772 14.00 12.14 0.54
CA PHE A 772 13.76 13.24 -0.40
C PHE A 772 14.32 14.58 0.10
N VAL A 773 15.14 15.22 -0.74
CA VAL A 773 15.68 16.58 -0.50
C VAL A 773 15.31 17.43 -1.70
N ASP A 774 14.02 17.70 -1.85
CA ASP A 774 13.44 18.14 -3.12
C ASP A 774 12.44 19.30 -3.03
N SER A 775 12.34 19.96 -1.88
CA SER A 775 11.41 21.07 -1.63
C SER A 775 9.92 20.65 -1.71
N GLY A 776 9.63 19.36 -1.47
CA GLY A 776 8.27 18.79 -1.43
C GLY A 776 7.75 18.31 -2.79
N ARG A 777 8.59 18.31 -3.83
CA ARG A 777 8.23 17.94 -5.21
C ARG A 777 7.76 16.49 -5.34
N HIS A 778 8.17 15.60 -4.43
CA HIS A 778 7.68 14.23 -4.34
C HIS A 778 6.19 14.18 -3.98
N CYS A 779 5.75 14.98 -3.00
CA CYS A 779 4.36 15.05 -2.56
C CYS A 779 3.41 15.52 -3.66
N GLY A 780 3.77 16.56 -4.40
CA GLY A 780 2.84 17.20 -5.34
C GLY A 780 3.31 18.53 -5.88
N LEU A 781 2.37 19.26 -6.48
CA LEU A 781 2.49 20.69 -6.74
C LEU A 781 1.78 21.44 -5.61
N PRO A 782 2.19 22.67 -5.25
CA PRO A 782 1.40 23.52 -4.36
C PRO A 782 0.01 23.82 -4.99
N VAL A 783 -0.97 24.09 -4.13
CA VAL A 783 -2.40 24.28 -4.49
C VAL A 783 -2.67 25.68 -5.02
#